data_AF-A0A9D6SFW8-F1
#
_entry.id   AF-A0A9D6SFW8-F1
#
_cell.length_a   1.000
_cell.length_b   1.000
_cell.length_c   1.000
_cell.angle_alpha   90.00
_cell.angle_beta   90.00
_cell.angle_gamma   90.00
#
_symmetry.space_group_name_H-M   'P 1'
#
loop_
_entity.id
_entity.type
_entity.pdbx_description
1 polymer ?
#
loop_
_entity_poly.entity_id
_entity_poly.type
_entity_poly.pdbx_seq_one_letter_code
_entity_poly.pdbx_strand_id
1 'polypeptide(L)'
;MCTRRQVARRAIQGFVLCGLILPRPAAAAPQSELENIKETLSRTGVFFRADAPYVLRNAADPNLPVYVEIINGVEKTGRSAITQLAPYVSREPLKLEGVNVYAKPPGARRQFADTPIILDAKSEWTFDARTGGESLVVKDRWNKTLQIPREAIASYLRKNFLGALPGAVDLMVAVRVTGWPSQNTYLRVQWKADPLPELPGWYRGDLHYHSAFTDNAAERGYPLEVTRQAALDTGLSWVVLADHSTDLGPERYAQALEQVRKFRDDKVLFIRGEEITAASGKDTFLNSLHLVALPSPDNPDKGFPTAGNEADTTITTGDGSPSNPAIPLKAALERIAAAGGFAYAAHPFDPVSPVLRGGEWDLAADFLAADGKGLAPGLVGLAPWNRATTVTADDARDPYCMRRGANPADCFKPDQKANHYARLEKAIERGWQPLLAKGLALSGSASSPSFKVFLAAGSDAHGDFNYEATMDSVDFLSKPSRGLAGYAEDNAFGKLSTVVYCPRGMGARGENVLKALREGRSVLSNGPLVIAGIDMDGDGALAGDRDVLPGGEATIDKHHQPSVQMQWASSPEFGPVTSLRLIWGTSAGESAPDEIPIPPGQELSSKGFMRVVLPPALASLGPDAAYIRFEARTRNSGGEEFRCYTNPLWIRGVSE
;
A
#
# COMPACT_ATOMS: atom_id res chain seq x y z
N MET A 1 23.41 35.31 68.29
CA MET A 1 24.53 34.46 68.76
C MET A 1 24.32 33.04 68.21
N CYS A 2 25.34 32.53 67.52
CA CYS A 2 25.60 31.14 67.05
C CYS A 2 24.46 30.39 66.28
N THR A 3 24.37 30.39 64.95
CA THR A 3 25.16 29.78 63.85
C THR A 3 25.20 28.24 63.74
N ARG A 4 24.56 27.70 62.68
CA ARG A 4 25.03 26.69 61.68
C ARG A 4 23.83 26.23 60.82
N ARG A 5 23.49 26.89 59.71
CA ARG A 5 23.92 26.66 58.30
C ARG A 5 23.77 25.23 57.76
N GLN A 6 22.72 25.05 56.96
CA GLN A 6 22.50 23.99 55.97
C GLN A 6 23.57 24.05 54.87
N VAL A 7 24.05 22.88 54.45
CA VAL A 7 24.97 22.71 53.32
C VAL A 7 24.25 21.99 52.19
N ALA A 8 24.26 22.64 51.03
CA ALA A 8 23.87 22.11 49.72
C ALA A 8 24.82 20.99 49.27
N ARG A 9 24.29 19.93 48.65
CA ARG A 9 25.08 18.96 47.88
C ARG A 9 24.95 19.25 46.39
N ARG A 10 26.05 19.74 45.79
CA ARG A 10 26.36 19.61 44.37
C ARG A 10 26.83 18.17 44.11
N ALA A 11 26.40 17.58 43.00
CA ALA A 11 27.07 16.43 42.39
C ALA A 11 27.17 16.70 40.89
N ILE A 12 28.41 16.88 40.41
CA ILE A 12 28.81 16.87 39.00
C ILE A 12 29.92 15.82 38.88
N GLN A 13 29.77 15.00 37.84
CA GLN A 13 30.76 14.16 37.14
C GLN A 13 31.36 12.93 37.81
N GLY A 14 31.31 11.83 37.04
CA GLY A 14 32.05 10.60 37.27
C GLY A 14 31.53 9.46 36.37
N PHE A 15 31.79 9.56 35.06
CA PHE A 15 31.65 8.43 34.13
C PHE A 15 32.51 7.27 34.62
N VAL A 16 31.90 6.12 34.93
CA VAL A 16 32.61 4.86 35.17
C VAL A 16 32.38 3.95 33.98
N LEU A 17 33.48 3.72 33.28
CA LEU A 17 33.72 2.67 32.30
C LEU A 17 33.42 1.31 32.96
N CYS A 18 32.33 0.63 32.58
CA CYS A 18 32.12 -0.76 32.98
C CYS A 18 32.75 -1.67 31.93
N GLY A 19 33.84 -2.33 32.33
CA GLY A 19 34.66 -3.19 31.50
C GLY A 19 33.96 -4.47 31.08
N LEU A 20 34.33 -4.91 29.88
CA LEU A 20 34.14 -6.25 29.34
C LEU A 20 34.62 -7.30 30.35
N ILE A 21 33.68 -8.03 30.93
CA ILE A 21 33.96 -9.32 31.57
C ILE A 21 34.02 -10.34 30.42
N LEU A 22 35.24 -10.77 30.08
CA LEU A 22 35.45 -11.92 29.19
C LEU A 22 34.79 -13.16 29.82
N PRO A 23 33.92 -13.90 29.10
CA PRO A 23 33.46 -15.18 29.58
C PRO A 23 34.62 -16.18 29.55
N ARG A 24 34.69 -17.03 30.59
CA ARG A 24 35.54 -18.24 30.64
C ARG A 24 35.32 -19.07 29.36
N PRO A 25 36.34 -19.81 28.88
CA PRO A 25 36.20 -20.65 27.70
C PRO A 25 35.11 -21.68 27.95
N ALA A 26 34.04 -21.60 27.16
CA ALA A 26 32.98 -22.59 27.15
C ALA A 26 33.56 -23.94 26.73
N ALA A 27 33.10 -25.01 27.39
CA ALA A 27 33.30 -26.36 26.91
C ALA A 27 32.86 -26.45 25.43
N ALA A 28 33.63 -27.16 24.61
CA ALA A 28 33.35 -27.32 23.19
C ALA A 28 31.90 -27.79 22.99
N ALA A 29 31.11 -27.01 22.24
CA ALA A 29 29.75 -27.38 21.89
C ALA A 29 29.76 -28.75 21.18
N PRO A 30 28.82 -29.66 21.50
CA PRO A 30 28.72 -30.94 20.81
C PRO A 30 28.65 -30.73 19.29
N GLN A 31 29.30 -31.62 18.53
CA GLN A 31 29.48 -31.51 17.07
C GLN A 31 28.16 -31.30 16.31
N SER A 32 27.03 -31.78 16.83
CA SER A 32 25.68 -31.54 16.29
C SER A 32 25.17 -30.11 16.44
N GLU A 33 25.53 -29.40 17.51
CA GLU A 33 25.23 -27.97 17.68
C GLU A 33 26.08 -27.11 16.74
N LEU A 34 27.36 -27.48 16.55
CA LEU A 34 28.25 -26.78 15.63
C LEU A 34 27.83 -26.97 14.16
N GLU A 35 27.39 -28.17 13.79
CA GLU A 35 26.82 -28.45 12.46
C GLU A 35 25.46 -27.76 12.27
N ASN A 36 24.58 -27.71 13.28
CA ASN A 36 23.34 -26.91 13.23
C ASN A 36 23.61 -25.42 13.10
N ILE A 37 24.65 -24.89 13.75
CA ILE A 37 25.05 -23.47 13.64
C ILE A 37 25.64 -23.19 12.26
N LYS A 38 26.47 -24.07 11.70
CA LYS A 38 26.97 -23.97 10.32
C LYS A 38 25.85 -24.11 9.28
N GLU A 39 24.89 -25.00 9.50
CA GLU A 39 23.69 -25.15 8.69
C GLU A 39 22.81 -23.89 8.76
N THR A 40 22.62 -23.32 9.96
CA THR A 40 21.89 -22.06 10.14
C THR A 40 22.61 -20.89 9.44
N LEU A 41 23.92 -20.74 9.61
CA LEU A 41 24.74 -19.68 8.99
C LEU A 41 24.87 -19.82 7.46
N SER A 42 24.93 -21.05 6.93
CA SER A 42 24.94 -21.29 5.48
C SER A 42 23.58 -21.01 4.82
N ARG A 43 22.49 -21.03 5.60
CA ARG A 43 21.12 -20.73 5.14
C ARG A 43 20.71 -19.27 5.31
N THR A 44 21.34 -18.51 6.21
CA THR A 44 21.02 -17.09 6.43
C THR A 44 21.19 -16.25 5.16
N GLY A 45 20.16 -15.58 4.64
CA GLY A 45 20.28 -14.77 3.41
C GLY A 45 20.09 -15.56 2.10
N VAL A 46 19.45 -16.73 2.18
CA VAL A 46 18.78 -17.35 1.03
C VAL A 46 17.28 -17.17 1.23
N PHE A 47 16.60 -16.61 0.23
CA PHE A 47 15.18 -16.30 0.31
C PHE A 47 14.42 -17.14 -0.70
N PHE A 48 13.33 -17.74 -0.25
CA PHE A 48 12.36 -18.46 -1.08
C PHE A 48 11.02 -17.77 -0.90
N ARG A 49 10.45 -17.32 -2.01
CA ARG A 49 9.15 -16.66 -2.03
C ARG A 49 8.27 -17.32 -3.08
N ALA A 50 7.01 -17.49 -2.74
CA ALA A 50 5.97 -17.79 -3.70
C ALA A 50 4.76 -16.94 -3.38
N ASP A 51 4.06 -16.48 -4.41
CA ASP A 51 2.93 -15.57 -4.24
C ASP A 51 1.95 -15.70 -5.42
N ALA A 52 0.71 -15.28 -5.17
CA ALA A 52 -0.37 -15.29 -6.14
C ALA A 52 -1.47 -14.30 -5.71
N PRO A 53 -2.23 -13.70 -6.65
CA PRO A 53 -3.35 -12.83 -6.31
C PRO A 53 -4.27 -13.45 -5.26
N TYR A 54 -4.61 -12.68 -4.22
CA TYR A 54 -5.55 -13.12 -3.19
C TYR A 54 -6.96 -13.36 -3.75
N VAL A 55 -7.25 -12.82 -4.93
CA VAL A 55 -8.54 -12.89 -5.61
C VAL A 55 -8.36 -12.92 -7.13
N LEU A 56 -9.25 -13.64 -7.81
CA LEU A 56 -9.34 -13.71 -9.27
C LEU A 56 -10.71 -13.19 -9.74
N ARG A 57 -10.74 -11.93 -10.20
CA ARG A 57 -11.92 -11.28 -10.80
C ARG A 57 -11.89 -11.28 -12.32
N ASN A 58 -10.70 -11.32 -12.93
CA ASN A 58 -10.58 -11.28 -14.38
C ASN A 58 -10.97 -12.64 -14.97
N ALA A 59 -12.20 -12.75 -15.45
CA ALA A 59 -12.70 -13.96 -16.09
C ALA A 59 -12.03 -14.24 -17.44
N ALA A 60 -11.41 -13.23 -18.07
CA ALA A 60 -10.71 -13.39 -19.34
C ALA A 60 -9.30 -14.00 -19.17
N ASP A 61 -8.79 -14.08 -17.94
CA ASP A 61 -7.55 -14.79 -17.66
C ASP A 61 -7.84 -16.27 -17.38
N PRO A 62 -7.41 -17.20 -18.25
CA PRO A 62 -7.62 -18.62 -18.03
C PRO A 62 -6.67 -19.21 -16.98
N ASN A 63 -5.71 -18.44 -16.47
CA ASN A 63 -4.66 -18.92 -15.57
C ASN A 63 -4.76 -18.29 -14.18
N LEU A 64 -4.17 -18.98 -13.22
CA LEU A 64 -3.73 -18.42 -11.95
C LEU A 64 -2.22 -18.21 -12.06
N PRO A 65 -1.72 -16.96 -11.98
CA PRO A 65 -0.28 -16.74 -11.86
C PRO A 65 0.21 -17.11 -10.47
N VAL A 66 1.22 -17.97 -10.42
CA VAL A 66 2.02 -18.22 -9.20
C VAL A 66 3.43 -17.73 -9.46
N TYR A 67 3.79 -16.59 -8.86
CA TYR A 67 5.15 -16.07 -8.90
C TYR A 67 6.01 -16.85 -7.92
N VAL A 68 7.20 -17.26 -8.34
CA VAL A 68 8.18 -17.94 -7.50
C VAL A 68 9.51 -17.25 -7.66
N GLU A 69 10.19 -16.99 -6.53
CA GLU A 69 11.50 -16.38 -6.50
C GLU A 69 12.43 -17.09 -5.52
N ILE A 70 13.68 -17.22 -5.94
CA ILE A 70 14.81 -17.70 -5.15
C ILE A 70 15.90 -16.63 -5.24
N ILE A 71 16.36 -16.16 -4.08
CA ILE A 71 17.50 -15.25 -3.96
C ILE A 71 18.58 -16.00 -3.18
N ASN A 72 19.74 -16.21 -3.80
CA ASN A 72 20.91 -16.86 -3.22
C ASN A 72 22.00 -15.81 -2.92
N GLY A 73 21.79 -15.01 -1.88
CA GLY A 73 22.74 -13.96 -1.47
C GLY A 73 22.08 -12.70 -0.94
N VAL A 74 22.92 -11.73 -0.57
CA VAL A 74 22.50 -10.38 -0.20
C VAL A 74 22.40 -9.49 -1.45
N GLU A 75 21.48 -8.52 -1.38
CA GLU A 75 21.21 -7.45 -2.34
C GLU A 75 22.46 -6.96 -3.10
N LYS A 76 22.40 -6.89 -4.43
CA LYS A 76 23.50 -6.36 -5.27
C LYS A 76 23.21 -4.98 -5.88
N THR A 77 21.98 -4.48 -5.76
CA THR A 77 21.53 -3.29 -6.49
C THR A 77 20.72 -2.34 -5.60
N GLY A 78 21.42 -1.62 -4.73
CA GLY A 78 20.86 -0.50 -3.97
C GLY A 78 21.97 0.39 -3.42
N ARG A 79 21.59 1.50 -2.77
CA ARG A 79 22.55 2.44 -2.16
C ARG A 79 22.58 2.35 -0.64
N SER A 80 21.92 1.34 -0.07
CA SER A 80 21.92 1.09 1.36
C SER A 80 23.34 0.83 1.87
N ALA A 81 23.60 1.17 3.14
CA ALA A 81 24.88 0.87 3.78
C ALA A 81 25.22 -0.65 3.74
N ILE A 82 24.20 -1.51 3.66
CA ILE A 82 24.34 -2.98 3.59
C ILE A 82 24.83 -3.44 2.21
N THR A 83 24.48 -2.72 1.13
CA THR A 83 24.89 -3.10 -0.25
C THR A 83 26.41 -3.11 -0.42
N GLN A 84 27.15 -2.30 0.36
CA GLN A 84 28.61 -2.26 0.32
C GLN A 84 29.27 -3.57 0.77
N LEU A 85 28.54 -4.43 1.50
CA LEU A 85 29.03 -5.73 1.96
C LEU A 85 28.76 -6.85 0.94
N ALA A 86 27.86 -6.65 -0.02
CA ALA A 86 27.41 -7.67 -0.96
C ALA A 86 28.52 -8.28 -1.83
N PRO A 87 29.53 -7.53 -2.32
CA PRO A 87 30.64 -8.10 -3.11
C PRO A 87 31.51 -9.09 -2.32
N TYR A 88 31.45 -9.07 -0.99
CA TYR A 88 32.28 -9.90 -0.11
C TYR A 88 31.59 -11.19 0.32
N VAL A 89 30.32 -11.40 -0.07
CA VAL A 89 29.56 -12.61 0.21
C VAL A 89 29.55 -13.49 -1.04
N SER A 90 30.43 -14.50 -1.08
CA SER A 90 30.44 -15.55 -2.11
C SER A 90 29.80 -16.82 -1.56
N ARG A 91 28.91 -17.45 -2.33
CA ARG A 91 28.18 -18.67 -1.94
C ARG A 91 28.15 -19.68 -3.08
N GLU A 92 28.06 -20.94 -2.68
CA GLU A 92 27.82 -22.03 -3.62
C GLU A 92 26.46 -21.83 -4.30
N PRO A 93 26.37 -22.01 -5.64
CA PRO A 93 25.11 -21.93 -6.35
C PRO A 93 24.10 -22.97 -5.86
N LEU A 94 22.83 -22.58 -5.76
CA LEU A 94 21.74 -23.52 -5.48
C LEU A 94 21.41 -24.34 -6.73
N LYS A 95 20.98 -25.58 -6.53
CA LYS A 95 20.55 -26.49 -7.61
C LYS A 95 19.05 -26.72 -7.51
N LEU A 96 18.27 -25.94 -8.26
CA LEU A 96 16.81 -26.03 -8.30
C LEU A 96 16.40 -27.27 -9.11
N GLU A 97 15.66 -28.17 -8.47
CA GLU A 97 15.12 -29.38 -9.10
C GLU A 97 13.77 -29.09 -9.77
N GLY A 98 12.92 -28.32 -9.10
CA GLY A 98 11.62 -27.94 -9.63
C GLY A 98 10.71 -27.29 -8.59
N VAL A 99 9.48 -27.02 -9.01
CA VAL A 99 8.40 -26.47 -8.18
C VAL A 99 7.17 -27.35 -8.29
N ASN A 100 6.59 -27.67 -7.14
CA ASN A 100 5.33 -28.41 -7.03
C ASN A 100 4.25 -27.51 -6.44
N VAL A 101 3.10 -27.47 -7.10
CA VAL A 101 1.93 -26.74 -6.63
C VAL A 101 0.82 -27.73 -6.32
N TYR A 102 0.27 -27.63 -5.13
CA TYR A 102 -0.84 -28.43 -4.65
C TYR A 102 -2.01 -27.52 -4.36
N ALA A 103 -3.23 -28.02 -4.53
CA ALA A 103 -4.45 -27.29 -4.22
C ALA A 103 -5.35 -28.10 -3.30
N LYS A 104 -6.09 -27.44 -2.42
CA LYS A 104 -7.19 -28.06 -1.70
C LYS A 104 -8.32 -27.07 -1.50
N PRO A 105 -9.57 -27.54 -1.29
CA PRO A 105 -10.60 -26.66 -0.79
C PRO A 105 -10.20 -26.13 0.60
N PRO A 106 -10.60 -24.90 0.96
CA PRO A 106 -10.25 -24.30 2.24
C PRO A 106 -10.66 -25.15 3.45
N GLY A 107 -9.85 -25.06 4.50
CA GLY A 107 -10.11 -25.67 5.79
C GLY A 107 -8.93 -26.47 6.33
N ALA A 108 -8.55 -26.19 7.58
CA ALA A 108 -7.36 -26.75 8.23
C ALA A 108 -7.42 -28.26 8.50
N ARG A 109 -8.62 -28.86 8.46
CA ARG A 109 -8.80 -30.32 8.60
C ARG A 109 -8.61 -31.09 7.29
N ARG A 110 -8.60 -30.40 6.15
CA ARG A 110 -8.36 -31.00 4.83
C ARG A 110 -6.87 -31.05 4.57
N GLN A 111 -6.36 -32.20 4.17
CA GLN A 111 -4.96 -32.37 3.78
C GLN A 111 -4.81 -32.12 2.27
N PHE A 112 -3.65 -31.61 1.88
CA PHE A 112 -3.26 -31.62 0.47
C PHE A 112 -3.10 -33.07 0.01
N ALA A 113 -3.42 -33.36 -1.25
CA ALA A 113 -3.15 -34.68 -1.80
C ALA A 113 -1.64 -34.89 -1.99
N ASP A 114 -1.21 -36.14 -2.06
CA ASP A 114 0.22 -36.50 -2.10
C ASP A 114 0.90 -36.16 -3.44
N THR A 115 0.11 -35.93 -4.50
CA THR A 115 0.60 -35.62 -5.85
C THR A 115 0.34 -34.16 -6.20
N PRO A 116 1.27 -33.45 -6.86
CA PRO A 116 1.05 -32.06 -7.26
C PRO A 116 0.14 -31.94 -8.48
N ILE A 117 -0.22 -30.71 -8.84
CA ILE A 117 -0.87 -30.40 -10.11
C ILE A 117 0.16 -30.62 -11.22
N ILE A 118 -0.13 -31.55 -12.13
CA ILE A 118 0.73 -31.87 -13.28
C ILE A 118 0.25 -31.13 -14.51
N LEU A 119 1.13 -30.33 -15.12
CA LEU A 119 0.82 -29.53 -16.31
C LEU A 119 1.34 -30.18 -17.60
N ASP A 120 2.40 -30.99 -17.51
CA ASP A 120 2.93 -31.82 -18.59
C ASP A 120 2.89 -33.28 -18.17
N ALA A 121 2.20 -34.12 -18.93
CA ALA A 121 2.07 -35.55 -18.65
C ALA A 121 3.40 -36.32 -18.61
N LYS A 122 4.49 -35.74 -19.13
CA LYS A 122 5.84 -36.30 -19.07
C LYS A 122 6.62 -35.90 -17.81
N SER A 123 6.07 -35.01 -16.98
CA SER A 123 6.71 -34.53 -15.76
C SER A 123 5.99 -35.03 -14.51
N GLU A 124 6.78 -35.24 -13.45
CA GLU A 124 6.28 -35.43 -12.08
C GLU A 124 6.13 -34.09 -11.32
N TRP A 125 6.52 -32.99 -11.96
CA TRP A 125 6.54 -31.65 -11.40
C TRP A 125 5.43 -30.77 -11.97
N THR A 126 5.01 -29.76 -11.21
CA THR A 126 4.25 -28.65 -11.80
C THR A 126 5.15 -27.85 -12.74
N PHE A 127 6.40 -27.62 -12.33
CA PHE A 127 7.48 -27.08 -13.16
C PHE A 127 8.77 -27.86 -12.89
N ASP A 128 9.25 -28.58 -13.91
CA ASP A 128 10.55 -29.26 -13.86
C ASP A 128 11.65 -28.27 -14.24
N ALA A 129 12.57 -28.01 -13.32
CA ALA A 129 13.69 -27.11 -13.57
C ALA A 129 14.91 -27.86 -14.13
N ARG A 130 14.81 -29.18 -14.37
CA ARG A 130 15.91 -29.97 -14.89
C ARG A 130 15.96 -29.94 -16.42
N THR A 131 17.16 -29.86 -16.98
CA THR A 131 17.40 -30.04 -18.42
C THR A 131 18.34 -31.23 -18.61
N GLY A 132 17.91 -32.26 -19.34
CA GLY A 132 18.70 -33.49 -19.49
C GLY A 132 18.96 -34.24 -18.17
N GLY A 133 18.14 -34.01 -17.15
CA GLY A 133 18.30 -34.57 -15.81
C GLY A 133 19.15 -33.72 -14.84
N GLU A 134 19.78 -32.64 -15.32
CA GLU A 134 20.57 -31.74 -14.50
C GLU A 134 19.75 -30.56 -13.97
N SER A 135 19.84 -30.31 -12.66
CA SER A 135 19.14 -29.20 -11.97
C SER A 135 19.60 -27.82 -12.46
N LEU A 136 18.66 -26.87 -12.53
CA LEU A 136 18.96 -25.47 -12.85
C LEU A 136 19.83 -24.85 -11.75
N VAL A 137 20.93 -24.21 -12.16
CA VAL A 137 21.88 -23.58 -11.25
C VAL A 137 21.47 -22.14 -10.97
N VAL A 138 21.09 -21.83 -9.74
CA VAL A 138 20.78 -20.47 -9.26
C VAL A 138 22.02 -19.92 -8.56
N LYS A 139 22.79 -19.10 -9.28
CA LYS A 139 23.97 -18.43 -8.71
C LYS A 139 23.57 -17.33 -7.73
N ASP A 140 22.74 -16.40 -8.20
CA ASP A 140 22.36 -15.20 -7.45
C ASP A 140 20.86 -15.09 -7.26
N ARG A 141 20.09 -15.14 -8.36
CA ARG A 141 18.63 -14.98 -8.33
C ARG A 141 17.99 -15.79 -9.44
N TRP A 142 16.82 -16.33 -9.15
CA TRP A 142 15.95 -16.94 -10.14
C TRP A 142 14.51 -16.60 -9.79
N ASN A 143 13.73 -16.20 -10.78
CA ASN A 143 12.29 -16.06 -10.62
C ASN A 143 11.56 -16.58 -11.85
N LYS A 144 10.28 -16.95 -11.65
CA LYS A 144 9.39 -17.40 -12.70
C LYS A 144 7.94 -17.25 -12.28
N THR A 145 7.10 -16.78 -13.18
CA THR A 145 5.65 -16.89 -13.05
C THR A 145 5.18 -18.20 -13.67
N LEU A 146 4.60 -19.08 -12.86
CA LEU A 146 3.94 -20.29 -13.31
C LEU A 146 2.50 -19.94 -13.69
N GLN A 147 2.17 -20.06 -14.96
CA GLN A 147 0.81 -19.88 -15.46
C GLN A 147 0.03 -21.18 -15.29
N ILE A 148 -0.66 -21.35 -14.17
CA ILE A 148 -1.39 -22.58 -13.86
C ILE A 148 -2.81 -22.47 -14.42
N PRO A 149 -3.22 -23.28 -15.40
CA PRO A 149 -4.56 -23.19 -15.96
C PRO A 149 -5.62 -23.41 -14.89
N ARG A 150 -6.64 -22.55 -14.87
CA ARG A 150 -7.74 -22.64 -13.90
C ARG A 150 -8.47 -23.98 -14.01
N GLU A 151 -8.63 -24.50 -15.22
CA GLU A 151 -9.22 -25.82 -15.43
C GLU A 151 -8.35 -26.99 -14.91
N ALA A 152 -7.02 -26.84 -14.90
CA ALA A 152 -6.13 -27.83 -14.32
C ALA A 152 -6.32 -27.91 -12.80
N ILE A 153 -6.46 -26.76 -12.13
CA ILE A 153 -6.78 -26.69 -10.68
C ILE A 153 -8.17 -27.28 -10.43
N ALA A 154 -9.18 -26.91 -11.23
CA ALA A 154 -10.54 -27.45 -11.09
C ALA A 154 -10.58 -28.97 -11.24
N SER A 155 -9.91 -29.52 -12.27
CA SER A 155 -9.78 -30.95 -12.50
C SER A 155 -9.03 -31.65 -11.37
N TYR A 156 -7.96 -31.04 -10.86
CA TYR A 156 -7.22 -31.53 -9.71
C TYR A 156 -8.10 -31.61 -8.46
N LEU A 157 -8.91 -30.58 -8.19
CA LEU A 157 -9.81 -30.55 -7.05
C LEU A 157 -10.90 -31.63 -7.16
N ARG A 158 -11.53 -31.77 -8.34
CA ARG A 158 -12.56 -32.81 -8.57
C ARG A 158 -12.02 -34.23 -8.45
N LYS A 159 -10.76 -34.45 -8.85
CA LYS A 159 -10.09 -35.75 -8.74
C LYS A 159 -9.80 -36.14 -7.30
N ASN A 160 -9.39 -35.18 -6.47
CA ASN A 160 -8.86 -35.45 -5.12
C ASN A 160 -9.86 -35.17 -3.98
N PHE A 161 -10.94 -34.42 -4.23
CA PHE A 161 -11.87 -34.00 -3.20
C PHE A 161 -13.34 -34.14 -3.66
N LEU A 162 -14.22 -34.49 -2.73
CA LEU A 162 -15.66 -34.54 -2.96
C LEU A 162 -16.31 -33.16 -2.78
N GLY A 163 -17.28 -32.84 -3.63
CA GLY A 163 -18.11 -31.63 -3.54
C GLY A 163 -18.01 -30.71 -4.76
N ALA A 164 -18.75 -29.60 -4.71
CA ALA A 164 -18.64 -28.54 -5.71
C ALA A 164 -17.30 -27.79 -5.59
N LEU A 165 -16.91 -27.11 -6.66
CA LEU A 165 -15.73 -26.24 -6.62
C LEU A 165 -15.95 -25.13 -5.57
N PRO A 166 -14.97 -24.90 -4.68
CA PRO A 166 -15.09 -23.91 -3.62
C PRO A 166 -14.98 -22.48 -4.19
N GLY A 167 -15.49 -21.49 -3.42
CA GLY A 167 -15.31 -20.07 -3.75
C GLY A 167 -13.88 -19.57 -3.57
N ALA A 168 -13.07 -20.27 -2.76
CA ALA A 168 -11.64 -20.04 -2.58
C ALA A 168 -10.86 -21.35 -2.66
N VAL A 169 -9.56 -21.29 -2.92
CA VAL A 169 -8.65 -22.44 -2.96
C VAL A 169 -7.46 -22.15 -2.07
N ASP A 170 -7.07 -23.13 -1.26
CA ASP A 170 -5.83 -23.14 -0.49
C ASP A 170 -4.74 -23.79 -1.37
N LEU A 171 -3.59 -23.13 -1.50
CA LEU A 171 -2.45 -23.60 -2.27
C LEU A 171 -1.26 -23.89 -1.36
N MET A 172 -0.49 -24.90 -1.72
CA MET A 172 0.86 -25.10 -1.20
C MET A 172 1.82 -25.08 -2.37
N VAL A 173 2.74 -24.13 -2.38
CA VAL A 173 3.82 -24.01 -3.36
C VAL A 173 5.10 -24.51 -2.71
N ALA A 174 5.64 -25.61 -3.23
CA ALA A 174 6.82 -26.29 -2.69
C ALA A 174 7.99 -26.17 -3.67
N VAL A 175 8.99 -25.35 -3.32
CA VAL A 175 10.25 -25.22 -4.06
C VAL A 175 11.23 -26.30 -3.59
N ARG A 176 11.82 -27.04 -4.54
CA ARG A 176 12.75 -28.14 -4.26
C ARG A 176 14.15 -27.82 -4.76
N VAL A 177 15.09 -27.76 -3.83
CA VAL A 177 16.50 -27.50 -4.10
C VAL A 177 17.31 -28.67 -3.57
N THR A 178 18.26 -29.16 -4.36
CA THR A 178 19.11 -30.29 -3.98
C THR A 178 19.85 -29.98 -2.67
N GLY A 179 19.74 -30.89 -1.69
CA GLY A 179 20.38 -30.75 -0.38
C GLY A 179 19.64 -29.82 0.60
N TRP A 180 18.45 -29.34 0.25
CA TRP A 180 17.62 -28.49 1.12
C TRP A 180 16.28 -29.16 1.45
N PRO A 181 15.71 -28.90 2.65
CA PRO A 181 14.32 -29.20 2.92
C PRO A 181 13.39 -28.49 1.92
N SER A 182 12.19 -29.05 1.72
CA SER A 182 11.15 -28.37 0.94
C SER A 182 10.88 -26.98 1.48
N GLN A 183 10.91 -25.97 0.62
CA GLN A 183 10.53 -24.61 0.98
C GLN A 183 9.08 -24.41 0.56
N ASN A 184 8.19 -24.50 1.54
CA ASN A 184 6.75 -24.44 1.31
C ASN A 184 6.20 -23.07 1.69
N THR A 185 5.38 -22.50 0.80
CA THR A 185 4.57 -21.31 1.06
C THR A 185 3.11 -21.65 0.85
N TYR A 186 2.24 -21.17 1.73
CA TYR A 186 0.81 -21.45 1.70
C TYR A 186 0.01 -20.18 1.39
N LEU A 187 -0.81 -20.25 0.35
CA LEU A 187 -1.54 -19.10 -0.20
C LEU A 187 -3.04 -19.39 -0.20
N ARG A 188 -3.89 -18.39 0.00
CA ARG A 188 -5.34 -18.50 -0.18
C ARG A 188 -5.79 -17.60 -1.31
N VAL A 189 -6.46 -18.18 -2.30
CA VAL A 189 -6.95 -17.45 -3.48
C VAL A 189 -8.47 -17.54 -3.53
N GLN A 190 -9.16 -16.40 -3.53
CA GLN A 190 -10.57 -16.31 -3.86
C GLN A 190 -10.72 -16.61 -5.37
N TRP A 191 -11.23 -17.79 -5.65
CA TRP A 191 -11.17 -18.46 -6.95
C TRP A 191 -12.15 -17.87 -7.97
N LYS A 192 -13.26 -17.34 -7.46
CA LYS A 192 -14.32 -16.72 -8.25
C LYS A 192 -14.93 -15.60 -7.42
N ALA A 193 -14.43 -14.39 -7.62
CA ALA A 193 -15.04 -13.20 -7.03
C ALA A 193 -15.78 -12.40 -8.11
N ASP A 194 -16.84 -11.72 -7.69
CA ASP A 194 -17.59 -10.82 -8.57
C ASP A 194 -16.73 -9.62 -8.98
N PRO A 195 -17.06 -8.88 -10.04
CA PRO A 195 -16.42 -7.60 -10.31
C PRO A 195 -16.52 -6.64 -9.11
N LEU A 196 -15.54 -5.75 -8.98
CA LEU A 196 -15.61 -4.69 -7.97
C LEU A 196 -16.78 -3.74 -8.29
N PRO A 197 -17.31 -3.02 -7.28
CA PRO A 197 -18.27 -1.95 -7.53
C PRO A 197 -17.64 -0.88 -8.41
N GLU A 198 -18.39 -0.47 -9.45
CA GLU A 198 -17.98 0.51 -10.46
C GLU A 198 -19.04 1.60 -10.63
N LEU A 199 -18.61 2.81 -10.97
CA LEU A 199 -19.44 3.94 -11.34
C LEU A 199 -18.89 4.58 -12.63
N PRO A 200 -19.74 5.07 -13.56
CA PRO A 200 -19.27 5.64 -14.81
C PRO A 200 -18.26 6.78 -14.61
N GLY A 201 -17.13 6.71 -15.32
CA GLY A 201 -16.07 7.71 -15.24
C GLY A 201 -15.20 7.63 -13.97
N TRP A 202 -15.47 6.69 -13.05
CA TRP A 202 -14.65 6.48 -11.86
C TRP A 202 -13.76 5.25 -12.04
N TYR A 203 -12.44 5.43 -11.87
CA TYR A 203 -11.43 4.40 -12.11
C TYR A 203 -10.67 4.08 -10.84
N ARG A 204 -10.68 2.81 -10.45
CA ARG A 204 -10.02 2.33 -9.24
C ARG A 204 -8.54 2.08 -9.50
N GLY A 205 -7.69 2.47 -8.56
CA GLY A 205 -6.28 2.16 -8.64
C GLY A 205 -5.56 2.23 -7.31
N ASP A 206 -4.28 1.89 -7.38
CA ASP A 206 -3.38 1.89 -6.24
C ASP A 206 -2.37 3.04 -6.37
N LEU A 207 -2.35 3.95 -5.39
CA LEU A 207 -1.45 5.11 -5.39
C LEU A 207 -0.01 4.74 -5.02
N HIS A 208 0.20 3.60 -4.35
CA HIS A 208 1.48 3.30 -3.72
C HIS A 208 1.79 1.81 -3.87
N TYR A 209 2.58 1.47 -4.89
CA TYR A 209 3.02 0.10 -5.18
C TYR A 209 4.49 0.08 -5.59
N HIS A 210 5.22 -0.96 -5.16
CA HIS A 210 6.63 -1.17 -5.46
C HIS A 210 6.82 -2.31 -6.45
N SER A 211 7.49 -2.03 -7.56
CA SER A 211 7.84 -3.01 -8.59
C SER A 211 9.24 -3.58 -8.36
N ALA A 212 9.71 -4.45 -9.26
CA ALA A 212 11.06 -5.01 -9.23
C ALA A 212 12.19 -3.96 -9.31
N PHE A 213 11.86 -2.67 -9.46
CA PHE A 213 12.84 -1.58 -9.37
C PHE A 213 13.11 -1.13 -7.93
N THR A 214 12.20 -1.36 -6.98
CA THR A 214 12.52 -1.51 -5.55
C THR A 214 13.11 -2.89 -5.34
N ASP A 215 14.37 -2.95 -4.93
CA ASP A 215 15.07 -4.21 -4.71
C ASP A 215 16.17 -4.04 -3.68
N ASN A 216 15.79 -4.03 -2.41
CA ASN A 216 16.70 -3.82 -1.31
C ASN A 216 16.67 -4.92 -0.22
N ALA A 217 17.51 -4.80 0.80
CA ALA A 217 17.65 -5.76 1.89
C ALA A 217 16.42 -5.88 2.80
N ALA A 218 15.46 -4.96 2.69
CA ALA A 218 14.20 -4.90 3.43
C ALA A 218 12.97 -5.16 2.54
N GLU A 219 12.99 -4.64 1.31
CA GLU A 219 11.82 -4.46 0.46
C GLU A 219 12.13 -4.82 -0.99
N ARG A 220 11.31 -5.68 -1.61
CA ARG A 220 11.53 -6.16 -3.00
C ARG A 220 10.21 -6.31 -3.73
N GLY A 221 10.00 -5.50 -4.76
CA GLY A 221 8.81 -5.60 -5.59
C GLY A 221 8.92 -6.62 -6.72
N TYR A 222 7.86 -6.75 -7.51
CA TYR A 222 7.75 -7.80 -8.55
C TYR A 222 7.83 -7.26 -9.98
N PRO A 223 8.18 -8.11 -10.97
CA PRO A 223 8.19 -7.72 -12.38
C PRO A 223 6.81 -7.25 -12.86
N LEU A 224 6.79 -6.22 -13.72
CA LEU A 224 5.54 -5.60 -14.16
C LEU A 224 4.59 -6.54 -14.91
N GLU A 225 5.11 -7.60 -15.55
CA GLU A 225 4.27 -8.58 -16.24
C GLU A 225 3.29 -9.27 -15.28
N VAL A 226 3.79 -9.81 -14.16
CA VAL A 226 2.95 -10.48 -13.17
C VAL A 226 2.14 -9.49 -12.33
N THR A 227 2.70 -8.29 -12.06
CA THR A 227 1.95 -7.19 -11.44
C THR A 227 0.75 -6.79 -12.27
N ARG A 228 0.88 -6.72 -13.60
CA ARG A 228 -0.24 -6.39 -14.49
C ARG A 228 -1.34 -7.44 -14.42
N GLN A 229 -0.95 -8.72 -14.40
CA GLN A 229 -1.91 -9.83 -14.25
C GLN A 229 -2.65 -9.75 -12.91
N ALA A 230 -1.92 -9.52 -11.81
CA ALA A 230 -2.50 -9.31 -10.48
C ALA A 230 -3.41 -8.08 -10.40
N ALA A 231 -3.05 -6.98 -11.06
CA ALA A 231 -3.88 -5.76 -11.12
C ALA A 231 -5.22 -6.03 -11.80
N LEU A 232 -5.21 -6.77 -12.92
CA LEU A 232 -6.42 -7.21 -13.62
C LEU A 232 -7.26 -8.15 -12.74
N ASP A 233 -6.63 -9.13 -12.11
CA ASP A 233 -7.31 -10.10 -11.25
C ASP A 233 -7.90 -9.46 -9.98
N THR A 234 -7.31 -8.37 -9.49
CA THR A 234 -7.84 -7.62 -8.34
C THR A 234 -8.87 -6.57 -8.73
N GLY A 235 -8.98 -6.22 -10.02
CA GLY A 235 -9.96 -5.26 -10.55
C GLY A 235 -9.48 -3.80 -10.55
N LEU A 236 -8.16 -3.58 -10.52
CA LEU A 236 -7.58 -2.24 -10.64
C LEU A 236 -7.52 -1.81 -12.11
N SER A 237 -7.71 -0.51 -12.36
CA SER A 237 -7.59 0.12 -13.68
C SER A 237 -6.26 0.87 -13.86
N TRP A 238 -5.64 1.30 -12.77
CA TRP A 238 -4.34 1.97 -12.80
C TRP A 238 -3.54 1.71 -11.53
N VAL A 239 -2.22 1.86 -11.63
CA VAL A 239 -1.27 1.64 -10.54
C VAL A 239 -0.16 2.68 -10.66
N VAL A 240 0.12 3.40 -9.58
CA VAL A 240 1.32 4.23 -9.47
C VAL A 240 2.46 3.35 -8.97
N LEU A 241 3.50 3.24 -9.79
CA LEU A 241 4.75 2.57 -9.45
C LEU A 241 5.61 3.55 -8.68
N ALA A 242 5.62 3.44 -7.36
CA ALA A 242 6.29 4.31 -6.40
C ALA A 242 7.60 3.70 -5.88
N ASP A 243 8.39 3.05 -6.74
CA ASP A 243 9.67 2.45 -6.34
C ASP A 243 10.55 3.44 -5.55
N HIS A 244 11.31 2.95 -4.57
CA HIS A 244 12.09 3.80 -3.68
C HIS A 244 13.19 4.53 -4.46
N SER A 245 13.21 5.83 -4.28
CA SER A 245 14.28 6.74 -4.73
C SER A 245 15.71 6.29 -4.37
N THR A 246 15.89 5.52 -3.30
CA THR A 246 17.19 4.96 -2.87
C THR A 246 17.70 3.84 -3.78
N ASP A 247 16.79 3.16 -4.48
CA ASP A 247 17.07 2.02 -5.38
C ASP A 247 17.12 2.46 -6.85
N LEU A 248 16.94 3.76 -7.08
CA LEU A 248 16.84 4.35 -8.40
C LEU A 248 18.08 5.20 -8.74
N GLY A 249 18.22 5.39 -10.04
CA GLY A 249 19.14 6.31 -10.67
C GLY A 249 18.63 6.57 -12.09
N PRO A 250 19.16 7.57 -12.81
CA PRO A 250 18.62 7.95 -14.12
C PRO A 250 18.49 6.77 -15.11
N GLU A 251 19.46 5.86 -15.12
CA GLU A 251 19.41 4.66 -15.96
C GLU A 251 18.31 3.67 -15.55
N ARG A 252 18.24 3.30 -14.25
CA ARG A 252 17.18 2.39 -13.75
C ARG A 252 15.79 3.00 -13.92
N TYR A 253 15.64 4.30 -13.72
CA TYR A 253 14.38 5.01 -13.97
C TYR A 253 13.98 4.94 -15.45
N ALA A 254 14.93 5.16 -16.37
CA ALA A 254 14.68 5.03 -17.81
C ALA A 254 14.30 3.60 -18.21
N GLN A 255 14.95 2.59 -17.63
CA GLN A 255 14.59 1.17 -17.82
C GLN A 255 13.18 0.87 -17.30
N ALA A 256 12.83 1.38 -16.12
CA ALA A 256 11.48 1.24 -15.57
C ALA A 256 10.42 1.86 -16.49
N LEU A 257 10.70 3.06 -17.00
CA LEU A 257 9.81 3.75 -17.92
C LEU A 257 9.67 3.02 -19.27
N GLU A 258 10.74 2.38 -19.76
CA GLU A 258 10.66 1.51 -20.93
C GLU A 258 9.74 0.30 -20.68
N GLN A 259 9.81 -0.32 -19.50
CA GLN A 259 8.90 -1.41 -19.15
C GLN A 259 7.46 -0.92 -19.04
N VAL A 260 7.22 0.23 -18.40
CA VAL A 260 5.88 0.86 -18.32
C VAL A 260 5.28 1.04 -19.72
N ARG A 261 6.08 1.52 -20.68
CA ARG A 261 5.63 1.72 -22.07
C ARG A 261 5.20 0.44 -22.76
N LYS A 262 5.77 -0.72 -22.42
CA LYS A 262 5.40 -2.04 -22.99
C LYS A 262 4.01 -2.51 -22.54
N PHE A 263 3.54 -2.01 -21.40
CA PHE A 263 2.26 -2.40 -20.79
C PHE A 263 1.18 -1.32 -20.90
N ARG A 264 1.36 -0.32 -21.77
CA ARG A 264 0.34 0.71 -22.01
C ARG A 264 -0.79 0.16 -22.85
N ASP A 265 -1.92 -0.07 -22.21
CA ASP A 265 -3.19 -0.33 -22.86
C ASP A 265 -4.35 0.30 -22.06
N ASP A 266 -5.58 0.03 -22.52
CA ASP A 266 -6.81 0.54 -21.94
C ASP A 266 -7.34 -0.29 -20.76
N LYS A 267 -6.70 -1.42 -20.43
CA LYS A 267 -7.16 -2.32 -19.36
C LYS A 267 -6.54 -1.99 -18.01
N VAL A 268 -5.20 -1.86 -17.97
CA VAL A 268 -4.45 -1.45 -16.78
C VAL A 268 -3.36 -0.48 -17.17
N LEU A 269 -3.32 0.66 -16.51
CA LEU A 269 -2.31 1.68 -16.73
C LEU A 269 -1.29 1.72 -15.59
N PHE A 270 0.00 1.61 -15.95
CA PHE A 270 1.09 1.96 -15.04
C PHE A 270 1.48 3.44 -15.19
N ILE A 271 1.53 4.13 -14.06
CA ILE A 271 2.00 5.52 -13.95
C ILE A 271 3.29 5.50 -13.13
N ARG A 272 4.35 6.10 -13.66
CA ARG A 272 5.64 6.11 -12.97
C ARG A 272 5.70 7.27 -11.96
N GLY A 273 5.67 6.96 -10.66
CA GLY A 273 5.96 7.88 -9.55
C GLY A 273 7.35 7.61 -8.96
N GLU A 274 7.58 8.05 -7.73
CA GLU A 274 8.73 7.67 -6.87
C GLU A 274 8.30 7.75 -5.40
N GLU A 275 8.70 6.81 -4.55
CA GLU A 275 8.66 7.04 -3.10
C GLU A 275 10.00 7.62 -2.66
N ILE A 276 9.95 8.85 -2.15
CA ILE A 276 11.13 9.61 -1.77
C ILE A 276 11.37 9.49 -0.27
N THR A 277 12.56 9.05 0.12
CA THR A 277 13.04 9.16 1.50
C THR A 277 13.63 10.56 1.71
N ALA A 278 13.05 11.33 2.62
CA ALA A 278 13.41 12.71 2.90
C ALA A 278 13.70 12.96 4.39
N ALA A 279 14.54 13.95 4.71
CA ALA A 279 14.74 14.40 6.07
C ALA A 279 13.67 15.44 6.46
N SER A 280 13.05 15.26 7.63
CA SER A 280 12.07 16.18 8.20
C SER A 280 12.66 17.57 8.45
N GLY A 281 11.82 18.60 8.31
CA GLY A 281 12.13 19.99 8.68
C GLY A 281 12.21 20.24 10.18
N LYS A 282 11.81 19.27 11.03
CA LYS A 282 11.87 19.37 12.50
C LYS A 282 13.27 19.13 13.11
N ASP A 283 14.29 19.05 12.26
CA ASP A 283 15.71 18.95 12.61
C ASP A 283 16.00 17.80 13.61
N THR A 284 15.59 16.60 13.23
CA THR A 284 16.00 15.37 13.92
C THR A 284 16.85 14.54 12.98
N PHE A 285 18.16 14.46 13.28
CA PHE A 285 19.18 13.68 12.57
C PHE A 285 18.87 12.17 12.40
N LEU A 286 17.76 11.69 12.94
CA LEU A 286 17.45 10.28 13.07
C LEU A 286 16.10 9.87 12.46
N ASN A 287 15.30 10.79 11.92
CA ASN A 287 13.97 10.46 11.40
C ASN A 287 13.87 10.77 9.89
N SER A 288 13.58 9.75 9.09
CA SER A 288 13.23 9.90 7.68
C SER A 288 11.71 9.98 7.49
N LEU A 289 11.27 10.72 6.49
CA LEU A 289 9.88 10.80 6.04
C LEU A 289 9.79 10.21 4.65
N HIS A 290 8.64 9.62 4.33
CA HIS A 290 8.36 9.12 2.99
C HIS A 290 7.25 9.94 2.33
N LEU A 291 7.40 10.20 1.03
CA LEU A 291 6.37 10.82 0.19
C LEU A 291 6.28 10.11 -1.15
N VAL A 292 5.05 9.93 -1.65
CA VAL A 292 4.81 9.48 -3.02
C VAL A 292 4.83 10.70 -3.92
N ALA A 293 5.87 10.84 -4.73
CA ALA A 293 6.00 11.86 -5.76
C ALA A 293 5.37 11.38 -7.07
N LEU A 294 4.52 12.23 -7.64
CA LEU A 294 3.84 12.02 -8.91
C LEU A 294 4.33 13.04 -9.95
N PRO A 295 4.58 12.61 -11.20
CA PRO A 295 5.09 13.48 -12.24
C PRO A 295 4.02 14.48 -12.72
N SER A 296 4.43 15.40 -13.59
CA SER A 296 3.48 16.34 -14.20
C SER A 296 2.42 15.61 -15.04
N PRO A 297 1.12 15.92 -14.86
CA PRO A 297 0.07 15.41 -15.72
C PRO A 297 0.23 15.81 -17.20
N ASP A 298 0.93 16.92 -17.49
CA ASP A 298 1.16 17.35 -18.87
C ASP A 298 2.13 16.42 -19.62
N ASN A 299 3.08 15.85 -18.88
CA ASN A 299 4.00 14.85 -19.40
C ASN A 299 4.44 13.86 -18.32
N PRO A 300 3.63 12.80 -18.06
CA PRO A 300 3.90 11.84 -16.99
C PRO A 300 5.27 11.16 -17.12
N ASP A 301 5.74 10.97 -18.35
CA ASP A 301 7.02 10.31 -18.68
C ASP A 301 8.25 11.18 -18.42
N LYS A 302 8.09 12.49 -18.13
CA LYS A 302 9.23 13.39 -17.92
C LYS A 302 9.91 13.14 -16.57
N GLY A 303 9.21 12.52 -15.61
CA GLY A 303 9.69 12.37 -14.24
C GLY A 303 9.92 13.73 -13.58
N PHE A 304 11.06 13.88 -12.92
CA PHE A 304 11.43 15.03 -12.09
C PHE A 304 12.76 15.68 -12.56
N PRO A 305 12.80 16.29 -13.76
CA PRO A 305 14.00 16.91 -14.31
C PRO A 305 14.61 17.95 -13.36
N THR A 306 15.92 17.90 -13.17
CA THR A 306 16.66 19.00 -12.52
C THR A 306 16.71 20.21 -13.46
N ALA A 307 16.54 21.43 -12.92
CA ALA A 307 16.63 22.66 -13.69
C ALA A 307 17.98 22.75 -14.42
N GLY A 308 17.96 22.89 -15.74
CA GLY A 308 19.17 22.93 -16.58
C GLY A 308 19.77 21.57 -16.94
N ASN A 309 19.19 20.45 -16.48
CA ASN A 309 19.59 19.10 -16.86
C ASN A 309 18.37 18.18 -17.06
N GLU A 310 17.79 18.19 -18.26
CA GLU A 310 16.60 17.39 -18.58
C GLU A 310 16.84 15.87 -18.59
N ALA A 311 18.09 15.43 -18.61
CA ALA A 311 18.42 14.00 -18.52
C ALA A 311 18.27 13.44 -17.09
N ASP A 312 18.32 14.30 -16.07
CA ASP A 312 18.19 13.92 -14.66
C ASP A 312 16.72 13.85 -14.24
N THR A 313 16.06 12.76 -14.61
CA THR A 313 14.60 12.57 -14.49
C THR A 313 14.14 12.00 -13.14
N THR A 314 15.05 11.73 -12.20
CA THR A 314 14.73 11.03 -10.95
C THR A 314 15.30 11.71 -9.72
N ILE A 315 14.57 11.72 -8.60
CA ILE A 315 15.03 12.33 -7.35
C ILE A 315 15.80 11.28 -6.56
N THR A 316 17.12 11.27 -6.74
CA THR A 316 17.99 10.36 -6.00
C THR A 316 18.25 10.87 -4.58
N THR A 317 18.12 10.00 -3.58
CA THR A 317 18.30 10.30 -2.16
C THR A 317 19.04 9.18 -1.42
N GLY A 318 19.49 9.47 -0.20
CA GLY A 318 20.03 8.47 0.72
C GLY A 318 18.95 7.83 1.61
N ASP A 319 19.31 6.74 2.29
CA ASP A 319 18.43 5.97 3.18
C ASP A 319 18.14 6.66 4.53
N GLY A 320 18.66 7.88 4.75
CA GLY A 320 18.49 8.63 5.99
C GLY A 320 19.48 8.23 7.09
N SER A 321 20.41 7.31 6.82
CA SER A 321 21.49 6.97 7.76
C SER A 321 22.54 8.09 7.83
N PRO A 322 23.32 8.19 8.93
CA PRO A 322 24.44 9.14 9.02
C PRO A 322 25.48 8.97 7.91
N SER A 323 25.64 7.75 7.39
CA SER A 323 26.52 7.42 6.27
C SER A 323 25.93 7.75 4.90
N ASN A 324 24.61 7.85 4.79
CA ASN A 324 23.90 8.09 3.53
C ASN A 324 22.64 8.95 3.80
N PRO A 325 22.81 10.26 4.08
CA PRO A 325 21.71 11.11 4.53
C PRO A 325 20.65 11.30 3.44
N ALA A 326 19.39 11.38 3.88
CA ALA A 326 18.26 11.68 3.00
C ALA A 326 18.28 13.15 2.55
N ILE A 327 17.73 13.42 1.36
CA ILE A 327 17.50 14.77 0.86
C ILE A 327 16.58 15.56 1.81
N PRO A 328 16.80 16.85 2.08
CA PRO A 328 15.85 17.66 2.83
C PRO A 328 14.47 17.67 2.15
N LEU A 329 13.39 17.46 2.93
CA LEU A 329 12.02 17.41 2.40
C LEU A 329 11.69 18.62 1.52
N LYS A 330 12.05 19.82 1.97
CA LYS A 330 11.81 21.05 1.22
C LYS A 330 12.48 21.04 -0.16
N ALA A 331 13.71 20.53 -0.27
CA ALA A 331 14.43 20.46 -1.53
C ALA A 331 13.81 19.44 -2.50
N ALA A 332 13.35 18.29 -1.98
CA ALA A 332 12.60 17.31 -2.78
C ALA A 332 11.30 17.90 -3.32
N LEU A 333 10.51 18.54 -2.45
CA LEU A 333 9.25 19.19 -2.81
C LEU A 333 9.42 20.33 -3.81
N GLU A 334 10.44 21.18 -3.65
CA GLU A 334 10.79 22.22 -4.63
C GLU A 334 11.13 21.63 -6.01
N ARG A 335 11.88 20.52 -6.07
CA ARG A 335 12.18 19.82 -7.32
C ARG A 335 10.93 19.22 -7.97
N ILE A 336 10.07 18.58 -7.18
CA ILE A 336 8.79 18.03 -7.65
C ILE A 336 7.92 19.15 -8.24
N ALA A 337 7.76 20.27 -7.53
CA ALA A 337 6.98 21.41 -7.97
C ALA A 337 7.57 22.06 -9.24
N ALA A 338 8.90 22.21 -9.33
CA ALA A 338 9.57 22.76 -10.50
C ALA A 338 9.42 21.87 -11.74
N ALA A 339 9.32 20.55 -11.57
CA ALA A 339 8.98 19.61 -12.63
C ALA A 339 7.50 19.66 -13.05
N GLY A 340 6.69 20.48 -12.38
CA GLY A 340 5.25 20.52 -12.53
C GLY A 340 4.56 19.29 -11.99
N GLY A 341 5.22 18.50 -11.12
CA GLY A 341 4.69 17.34 -10.41
C GLY A 341 3.97 17.72 -9.11
N PHE A 342 3.65 16.73 -8.29
CA PHE A 342 3.02 16.89 -6.98
C PHE A 342 3.25 15.66 -6.09
N ALA A 343 2.92 15.74 -4.80
CA ALA A 343 3.18 14.65 -3.85
C ALA A 343 2.10 14.47 -2.79
N TYR A 344 2.04 13.26 -2.24
CA TYR A 344 1.34 12.92 -1.01
C TYR A 344 2.34 12.50 0.05
N ALA A 345 2.15 12.94 1.29
CA ALA A 345 2.85 12.36 2.43
C ALA A 345 2.46 10.88 2.57
N ALA A 346 3.42 9.96 2.42
CA ALA A 346 3.17 8.52 2.52
C ALA A 346 3.09 8.12 3.99
N HIS A 347 2.06 7.33 4.35
CA HIS A 347 1.88 6.72 5.68
C HIS A 347 2.35 7.60 6.87
N PRO A 348 1.92 8.88 6.96
CA PRO A 348 2.64 9.93 7.67
C PRO A 348 2.69 9.82 9.21
N PHE A 349 1.87 8.94 9.79
CA PHE A 349 1.77 8.75 11.25
C PHE A 349 1.85 7.27 11.66
N ASP A 350 2.28 6.43 10.71
CA ASP A 350 2.57 5.05 10.98
C ASP A 350 4.04 4.93 11.39
N PRO A 351 4.34 4.24 12.49
CA PRO A 351 5.73 4.00 12.85
C PRO A 351 6.32 3.06 11.78
N VAL A 352 7.05 3.61 10.83
CA VAL A 352 7.93 2.82 9.95
C VAL A 352 8.92 2.08 10.86
N SER A 353 9.31 0.87 10.48
CA SER A 353 10.20 -0.01 11.25
C SER A 353 11.26 0.76 12.05
N PRO A 354 11.48 0.46 13.35
CA PRO A 354 12.49 1.10 14.19
C PRO A 354 13.91 1.07 13.58
N VAL A 355 14.15 0.15 12.63
CA VAL A 355 15.42 0.00 11.92
C VAL A 355 15.51 0.90 10.68
N LEU A 356 14.39 1.15 9.99
CA LEU A 356 14.27 2.12 8.87
C LEU A 356 14.08 3.56 9.37
N ARG A 357 13.90 3.73 10.67
CA ARG A 357 13.89 5.04 11.37
C ARG A 357 12.91 6.06 10.80
N GLY A 358 11.76 5.61 10.29
CA GLY A 358 10.76 6.56 9.81
C GLY A 358 10.15 7.36 10.97
N GLY A 359 10.03 8.66 10.75
CA GLY A 359 9.41 9.60 11.67
C GLY A 359 7.95 9.87 11.32
N GLU A 360 7.25 10.47 12.28
CA GLU A 360 5.93 11.06 12.03
C GLU A 360 6.12 12.45 11.39
N TRP A 361 5.30 12.77 10.39
CA TRP A 361 5.28 14.10 9.78
C TRP A 361 4.79 15.16 10.78
N ASP A 362 5.45 16.32 10.81
CA ASP A 362 5.03 17.46 11.61
C ASP A 362 4.17 18.43 10.82
N LEU A 363 3.04 18.84 11.39
CA LEU A 363 2.10 19.76 10.75
C LEU A 363 2.75 21.09 10.36
N ALA A 364 3.59 21.67 11.21
CA ALA A 364 4.15 22.99 10.96
C ALA A 364 5.44 22.91 10.14
N ALA A 365 6.31 21.95 10.46
CA ALA A 365 7.63 21.87 9.84
C ALA A 365 7.64 21.16 8.48
N ASP A 366 6.72 20.22 8.25
CA ASP A 366 6.77 19.33 7.08
C ASP A 366 5.61 19.57 6.09
N PHE A 367 4.40 19.83 6.58
CA PHE A 367 3.23 20.03 5.70
C PHE A 367 3.10 21.46 5.17
N LEU A 368 3.47 22.48 5.95
CA LEU A 368 3.23 23.89 5.62
C LEU A 368 4.43 24.53 4.93
N ALA A 369 4.15 25.52 4.08
CA ALA A 369 5.17 26.42 3.57
C ALA A 369 5.82 27.23 4.71
N ALA A 370 7.01 27.78 4.46
CA ALA A 370 7.77 28.51 5.47
C ALA A 370 7.04 29.73 6.08
N ASP A 371 6.10 30.32 5.35
CA ASP A 371 5.27 31.43 5.84
C ASP A 371 3.99 30.97 6.59
N GLY A 372 3.74 29.66 6.61
CA GLY A 372 2.56 29.04 7.22
C GLY A 372 1.23 29.38 6.54
N LYS A 373 1.25 29.97 5.34
CA LYS A 373 0.04 30.41 4.60
C LYS A 373 -0.45 29.42 3.55
N GLY A 374 0.37 28.43 3.23
CA GLY A 374 0.10 27.40 2.24
C GLY A 374 0.63 26.03 2.68
N LEU A 375 0.28 24.99 1.92
CA LEU A 375 1.07 23.75 1.95
C LEU A 375 2.47 24.01 1.39
N ALA A 376 3.43 23.18 1.80
CA ALA A 376 4.73 23.14 1.18
C ALA A 376 4.59 22.93 -0.35
N PRO A 377 5.30 23.70 -1.20
CA PRO A 377 5.11 23.65 -2.65
C PRO A 377 5.22 22.23 -3.20
N GLY A 378 4.26 21.82 -4.04
CA GLY A 378 4.20 20.47 -4.60
C GLY A 378 3.46 19.45 -3.73
N LEU A 379 3.22 19.70 -2.45
CA LEU A 379 2.40 18.82 -1.61
C LEU A 379 0.92 19.12 -1.84
N VAL A 380 0.10 18.08 -2.03
CA VAL A 380 -1.37 18.22 -2.19
C VAL A 380 -2.18 17.45 -1.15
N GLY A 381 -1.54 16.56 -0.39
CA GLY A 381 -2.28 15.65 0.47
C GLY A 381 -1.42 14.68 1.25
N LEU A 382 -2.09 13.69 1.80
CA LEU A 382 -1.52 12.57 2.52
C LEU A 382 -2.18 11.25 2.09
N ALA A 383 -1.41 10.16 2.13
CA ALA A 383 -1.86 8.81 1.86
C ALA A 383 -1.84 7.95 3.15
N PRO A 384 -2.70 8.24 4.14
CA PRO A 384 -2.67 7.55 5.43
C PRO A 384 -3.41 6.23 5.44
N TRP A 385 -4.31 5.97 4.47
CA TRP A 385 -4.91 4.65 4.33
C TRP A 385 -3.96 3.77 3.53
N ASN A 386 -2.93 3.31 4.23
CA ASN A 386 -1.80 2.59 3.66
C ASN A 386 -1.69 1.22 4.34
N ARG A 387 -1.61 0.15 3.54
CA ARG A 387 -1.75 -1.26 3.95
C ARG A 387 -3.10 -1.60 4.57
N ALA A 388 -3.80 -2.59 4.00
CA ALA A 388 -5.15 -3.02 4.39
C ALA A 388 -5.21 -3.91 5.65
N THR A 389 -4.20 -3.86 6.51
CA THR A 389 -3.99 -4.86 7.57
C THR A 389 -5.10 -4.86 8.61
N THR A 390 -5.63 -6.04 8.90
CA THR A 390 -6.58 -6.33 9.98
C THR A 390 -6.09 -7.44 10.88
N VAL A 391 -5.36 -8.41 10.33
CA VAL A 391 -4.85 -9.58 11.02
C VAL A 391 -3.38 -9.81 10.65
N THR A 392 -2.66 -10.42 11.57
CA THR A 392 -1.21 -10.61 11.46
C THR A 392 -0.80 -12.01 11.89
N ALA A 393 0.27 -12.55 11.33
CA ALA A 393 0.77 -13.89 11.62
C ALA A 393 2.28 -13.87 11.89
N ASP A 394 2.72 -14.70 12.82
CA ASP A 394 4.14 -14.86 13.16
C ASP A 394 4.81 -15.99 12.33
N ASP A 395 4.06 -16.73 11.53
CA ASP A 395 4.56 -17.64 10.48
C ASP A 395 4.16 -17.13 9.08
N ALA A 396 5.07 -16.42 8.41
CA ALA A 396 4.81 -15.88 7.07
C ALA A 396 4.81 -16.96 5.96
N ARG A 397 5.19 -18.20 6.27
CA ARG A 397 5.13 -19.30 5.29
C ARG A 397 3.77 -19.97 5.30
N ASP A 398 3.12 -20.09 6.46
CA ASP A 398 1.75 -20.63 6.63
C ASP A 398 0.84 -19.71 7.44
N PRO A 399 0.58 -18.47 6.99
CA PRO A 399 -0.15 -17.51 7.82
C PRO A 399 -1.64 -17.88 7.98
N TYR A 400 -2.16 -18.78 7.13
CA TYR A 400 -3.55 -19.24 7.16
C TYR A 400 -3.75 -20.53 7.96
N CYS A 401 -2.71 -21.12 8.57
CA CYS A 401 -2.79 -22.40 9.28
C CYS A 401 -3.31 -23.55 8.38
N MET A 402 -2.80 -23.64 7.15
CA MET A 402 -3.22 -24.65 6.19
C MET A 402 -2.57 -26.01 6.43
N ARG A 403 -1.38 -26.04 7.03
CA ARG A 403 -0.66 -27.27 7.36
C ARG A 403 -1.31 -27.98 8.54
N ARG A 404 -1.40 -29.31 8.45
CA ARG A 404 -1.85 -30.14 9.58
C ARG A 404 -0.91 -29.96 10.78
N GLY A 405 -1.48 -29.60 11.93
CA GLY A 405 -0.72 -29.39 13.16
C GLY A 405 -0.04 -28.03 13.24
N ALA A 406 -0.31 -27.10 12.31
CA ALA A 406 0.06 -25.70 12.50
C ALA A 406 -0.53 -25.17 13.81
N ASN A 407 0.27 -24.39 14.54
CA ASN A 407 -0.16 -23.78 15.79
C ASN A 407 -1.06 -22.57 15.47
N PRO A 408 -2.36 -22.60 15.84
CA PRO A 408 -3.27 -21.49 15.54
C PRO A 408 -2.82 -20.15 16.14
N ALA A 409 -1.98 -20.17 17.18
CA ALA A 409 -1.45 -18.95 17.78
C ALA A 409 -0.43 -18.22 16.90
N ASP A 410 0.16 -18.89 15.91
CA ASP A 410 1.19 -18.33 15.03
C ASP A 410 0.62 -17.83 13.70
N CYS A 411 -0.65 -18.14 13.43
CA CYS A 411 -1.36 -17.77 12.21
C CYS A 411 -2.14 -16.46 12.37
N PHE A 412 -2.81 -16.02 11.30
CA PHE A 412 -3.54 -14.77 11.24
C PHE A 412 -4.51 -14.61 12.41
N LYS A 413 -4.26 -13.55 13.19
CA LYS A 413 -5.02 -13.14 14.36
C LYS A 413 -5.18 -11.61 14.34
N PRO A 414 -6.31 -11.07 14.86
CA PRO A 414 -6.51 -9.63 14.92
C PRO A 414 -5.37 -8.92 15.66
N ASP A 415 -4.88 -7.83 15.08
CA ASP A 415 -3.88 -6.96 15.70
C ASP A 415 -4.39 -5.52 15.72
N GLN A 416 -4.73 -5.04 16.91
CA GLN A 416 -5.28 -3.69 17.08
C GLN A 416 -4.29 -2.58 16.70
N LYS A 417 -2.97 -2.83 16.79
CA LYS A 417 -1.95 -1.83 16.45
C LYS A 417 -1.72 -1.75 14.94
N ALA A 418 -1.75 -2.90 14.27
CA ALA A 418 -1.61 -2.96 12.81
C ALA A 418 -2.92 -2.61 12.08
N ASN A 419 -4.06 -2.63 12.77
CA ASN A 419 -5.37 -2.37 12.19
C ASN A 419 -5.42 -1.06 11.39
N HIS A 420 -5.71 -1.19 10.10
CA HIS A 420 -5.72 -0.10 9.14
C HIS A 420 -6.77 0.99 9.45
N TYR A 421 -7.92 0.67 10.03
CA TYR A 421 -8.91 1.69 10.41
C TYR A 421 -8.43 2.54 11.57
N ALA A 422 -7.83 1.93 12.60
CA ALA A 422 -7.23 2.67 13.70
C ALA A 422 -6.10 3.60 13.23
N ARG A 423 -5.24 3.12 12.32
CA ARG A 423 -4.17 3.93 11.70
C ARG A 423 -4.73 5.08 10.88
N LEU A 424 -5.73 4.80 10.03
CA LEU A 424 -6.41 5.81 9.22
C LEU A 424 -7.09 6.88 10.09
N GLU A 425 -7.90 6.49 11.06
CA GLU A 425 -8.65 7.43 11.91
C GLU A 425 -7.70 8.31 12.73
N LYS A 426 -6.62 7.74 13.27
CA LYS A 426 -5.54 8.49 13.95
C LYS A 426 -4.93 9.53 13.01
N ALA A 427 -4.66 9.19 11.75
CA ALA A 427 -4.06 10.09 10.77
C ALA A 427 -5.04 11.17 10.28
N ILE A 428 -6.32 10.85 10.15
CA ILE A 428 -7.39 11.82 9.86
C ILE A 428 -7.44 12.86 10.99
N GLU A 429 -7.46 12.41 12.24
CA GLU A 429 -7.56 13.28 13.42
C GLU A 429 -6.30 14.13 13.62
N ARG A 430 -5.10 13.53 13.57
CA ARG A 430 -3.84 14.22 13.89
C ARG A 430 -3.27 15.03 12.73
N GLY A 431 -3.62 14.65 11.49
CA GLY A 431 -3.04 15.21 10.28
C GLY A 431 -4.05 15.98 9.45
N TRP A 432 -4.99 15.25 8.85
CA TRP A 432 -5.85 15.80 7.80
C TRP A 432 -6.81 16.87 8.30
N GLN A 433 -7.57 16.60 9.36
CA GLN A 433 -8.55 17.53 9.92
C GLN A 433 -7.93 18.88 10.33
N PRO A 434 -6.80 18.92 11.08
CA PRO A 434 -6.11 20.17 11.38
C PRO A 434 -5.68 20.96 10.13
N LEU A 435 -5.19 20.28 9.09
CA LEU A 435 -4.77 20.91 7.85
C LEU A 435 -5.96 21.51 7.07
N LEU A 436 -7.09 20.80 7.02
CA LEU A 436 -8.34 21.31 6.43
C LEU A 436 -8.81 22.57 7.15
N ALA A 437 -8.89 22.52 8.49
CA ALA A 437 -9.29 23.66 9.31
C ALA A 437 -8.34 24.87 9.14
N LYS A 438 -7.03 24.60 9.06
CA LYS A 438 -6.02 25.63 8.81
C LYS A 438 -6.18 26.29 7.45
N GLY A 439 -6.39 25.51 6.39
CA GLY A 439 -6.62 26.01 5.03
C GLY A 439 -7.84 26.94 4.96
N LEU A 440 -8.93 26.58 5.66
CA LEU A 440 -10.11 27.44 5.79
C LEU A 440 -9.82 28.71 6.61
N ALA A 441 -9.18 28.59 7.78
CA ALA A 441 -8.90 29.71 8.66
C ALA A 441 -8.04 30.81 8.01
N LEU A 442 -7.10 30.42 7.15
CA LEU A 442 -6.23 31.37 6.43
C LEU A 442 -6.93 32.09 5.28
N SER A 443 -8.07 31.57 4.83
CA SER A 443 -8.80 32.13 3.69
C SER A 443 -9.44 33.47 4.03
N GLY A 444 -9.74 33.71 5.31
CA GLY A 444 -10.51 34.88 5.74
C GLY A 444 -11.82 34.97 4.96
N SER A 445 -12.07 36.10 4.29
CA SER A 445 -13.25 36.33 3.46
C SER A 445 -13.08 35.92 1.98
N ALA A 446 -12.01 35.21 1.63
CA ALA A 446 -11.79 34.75 0.25
C ALA A 446 -12.84 33.70 -0.15
N SER A 447 -13.12 33.62 -1.46
CA SER A 447 -14.11 32.69 -2.02
C SER A 447 -13.69 31.22 -2.01
N SER A 448 -12.41 30.95 -1.71
CA SER A 448 -11.80 29.62 -1.82
C SER A 448 -10.83 29.39 -0.66
N PRO A 449 -10.66 28.13 -0.21
CA PRO A 449 -9.63 27.77 0.75
C PRO A 449 -8.24 28.27 0.32
N SER A 450 -7.41 28.79 1.23
CA SER A 450 -6.03 29.18 0.93
C SER A 450 -5.21 28.01 0.37
N PHE A 451 -5.54 26.80 0.82
CA PHE A 451 -5.07 25.55 0.23
C PHE A 451 -6.06 24.44 0.54
N LYS A 452 -6.00 23.37 -0.26
CA LYS A 452 -6.78 22.15 -0.10
C LYS A 452 -5.85 21.00 0.20
N VAL A 453 -6.30 20.06 1.02
CA VAL A 453 -5.53 18.87 1.40
C VAL A 453 -6.37 17.64 1.13
N PHE A 454 -5.84 16.69 0.39
CA PHE A 454 -6.59 15.51 -0.04
C PHE A 454 -6.08 14.23 0.61
N LEU A 455 -7.00 13.29 0.86
CA LEU A 455 -6.67 11.93 1.23
C LEU A 455 -6.43 11.09 -0.03
N ALA A 456 -5.59 10.07 0.14
CA ALA A 456 -5.44 8.96 -0.78
C ALA A 456 -5.15 7.65 -0.02
N ALA A 457 -5.27 6.54 -0.75
CA ALA A 457 -5.02 5.19 -0.27
C ALA A 457 -4.12 4.42 -1.24
N GLY A 458 -3.29 3.54 -0.68
CA GLY A 458 -2.42 2.64 -1.46
C GLY A 458 -2.05 1.39 -0.68
N SER A 459 -1.57 0.37 -1.38
CA SER A 459 -1.23 -0.91 -0.72
C SER A 459 0.14 -0.90 -0.05
N ASP A 460 1.07 -0.07 -0.53
CA ASP A 460 2.50 -0.15 -0.20
C ASP A 460 3.11 -1.53 -0.48
N ALA A 461 2.53 -2.23 -1.45
CA ALA A 461 2.87 -3.62 -1.69
C ALA A 461 4.19 -3.78 -2.45
N HIS A 462 4.97 -4.75 -2.01
CA HIS A 462 6.27 -5.18 -2.52
C HIS A 462 6.15 -6.59 -3.09
N GLY A 463 5.24 -6.78 -4.04
CA GLY A 463 4.88 -8.14 -4.50
C GLY A 463 4.01 -8.91 -3.50
N ASP A 464 3.09 -8.21 -2.84
CA ASP A 464 2.18 -8.77 -1.83
C ASP A 464 0.82 -9.07 -2.46
N PHE A 465 0.77 -9.97 -3.43
CA PHE A 465 -0.48 -10.26 -4.13
C PHE A 465 -1.44 -11.09 -3.27
N ASN A 466 -0.94 -12.01 -2.44
CA ASN A 466 -1.77 -12.80 -1.52
C ASN A 466 -1.89 -12.17 -0.12
N TYR A 467 -0.74 -11.82 0.44
CA TYR A 467 -0.55 -11.18 1.73
C TYR A 467 0.84 -10.53 1.76
N GLU A 468 1.05 -9.58 2.64
CA GLU A 468 2.34 -8.94 2.87
C GLU A 468 3.21 -9.83 3.75
N ALA A 469 4.41 -10.14 3.25
CA ALA A 469 5.36 -10.98 3.95
C ALA A 469 6.65 -10.19 4.20
N THR A 470 6.84 -9.71 5.42
CA THR A 470 8.12 -9.13 5.83
C THR A 470 9.09 -10.27 6.12
N MET A 471 9.87 -10.63 5.10
CA MET A 471 10.82 -11.75 5.17
C MET A 471 12.29 -11.32 5.22
N ASP A 472 12.56 -10.06 5.55
CA ASP A 472 13.84 -9.45 5.24
C ASP A 472 14.57 -8.81 6.42
N SER A 473 15.89 -8.71 6.24
CA SER A 473 17.00 -8.79 7.23
C SER A 473 17.00 -7.86 8.46
N VAL A 474 15.97 -7.05 8.63
CA VAL A 474 15.84 -6.01 9.64
C VAL A 474 14.81 -6.33 10.73
N ASP A 475 13.92 -7.30 10.52
CA ASP A 475 12.95 -7.72 11.55
C ASP A 475 13.55 -8.68 12.61
N PHE A 476 14.84 -9.00 12.49
CA PHE A 476 15.64 -9.74 13.47
C PHE A 476 15.65 -9.10 14.88
N LEU A 477 15.33 -7.80 14.98
CA LEU A 477 15.50 -7.01 16.19
C LEU A 477 14.19 -6.74 16.97
N SER A 478 13.02 -7.02 16.40
CA SER A 478 11.72 -6.71 17.04
C SER A 478 11.22 -7.86 17.93
N LYS A 479 11.41 -9.12 17.49
CA LYS A 479 11.19 -10.35 18.28
C LYS A 479 12.12 -11.47 17.78
N PRO A 480 12.90 -12.14 18.66
CA PRO A 480 13.75 -13.26 18.25
C PRO A 480 13.01 -14.40 17.54
N SER A 481 11.72 -14.59 17.85
CA SER A 481 10.86 -15.60 17.22
C SER A 481 10.52 -15.31 15.75
N ARG A 482 10.61 -14.05 15.31
CA ARG A 482 10.31 -13.63 13.93
C ARG A 482 11.53 -13.69 13.00
N GLY A 483 12.74 -13.76 13.58
CA GLY A 483 14.01 -13.74 12.84
C GLY A 483 14.29 -14.97 11.95
N LEU A 484 13.43 -16.00 11.95
CA LEU A 484 13.62 -17.21 11.13
C LEU A 484 12.51 -17.45 10.09
N ALA A 485 11.27 -17.02 10.37
CA ALA A 485 10.10 -17.28 9.52
C ALA A 485 9.48 -16.03 8.90
N GLY A 486 9.94 -14.83 9.31
CA GLY A 486 9.31 -13.56 8.94
C GLY A 486 8.01 -13.32 9.69
N TYR A 487 7.30 -12.27 9.30
CA TYR A 487 5.98 -11.92 9.81
C TYR A 487 5.07 -11.62 8.61
N ALA A 488 3.78 -11.85 8.75
CA ALA A 488 2.81 -11.58 7.69
C ALA A 488 1.67 -10.67 8.18
N GLU A 489 1.25 -9.78 7.29
CA GLU A 489 0.06 -8.95 7.41
C GLU A 489 -0.91 -9.34 6.30
N ASP A 490 -2.22 -9.37 6.57
CA ASP A 490 -3.19 -9.67 5.51
C ASP A 490 -3.40 -8.51 4.52
N ASN A 491 -2.56 -7.47 4.55
CA ASN A 491 -2.49 -6.52 3.47
C ASN A 491 -2.21 -7.24 2.14
N ALA A 492 -2.85 -6.80 1.06
CA ALA A 492 -2.56 -7.33 -0.26
C ALA A 492 -2.83 -6.27 -1.33
N PHE A 493 -2.08 -6.36 -2.42
CA PHE A 493 -2.23 -5.51 -3.60
C PHE A 493 -3.69 -5.55 -4.09
N GLY A 494 -4.31 -4.37 -4.22
CA GLY A 494 -5.71 -4.22 -4.63
C GLY A 494 -6.77 -4.40 -3.54
N LYS A 495 -6.40 -4.56 -2.25
CA LYS A 495 -7.37 -4.47 -1.13
C LYS A 495 -7.75 -3.03 -0.78
N LEU A 496 -6.81 -2.10 -0.92
CA LEU A 496 -7.05 -0.66 -0.80
C LEU A 496 -6.99 -0.01 -2.18
N SER A 497 -7.74 1.08 -2.33
CA SER A 497 -7.72 1.83 -3.57
C SER A 497 -8.06 3.29 -3.38
N THR A 498 -7.44 4.11 -4.22
CA THR A 498 -7.91 5.44 -4.56
C THR A 498 -8.72 5.33 -5.85
N VAL A 499 -9.93 5.88 -5.87
CA VAL A 499 -10.81 5.85 -7.04
C VAL A 499 -10.96 7.27 -7.56
N VAL A 500 -10.57 7.51 -8.81
CA VAL A 500 -10.48 8.85 -9.40
C VAL A 500 -11.54 9.08 -10.46
N TYR A 501 -12.04 10.31 -10.56
CA TYR A 501 -12.97 10.71 -11.60
C TYR A 501 -12.25 11.18 -12.87
N CYS A 502 -12.39 10.41 -13.95
CA CYS A 502 -11.82 10.68 -15.26
C CYS A 502 -12.90 10.52 -16.35
N PRO A 503 -13.80 11.49 -16.53
CA PRO A 503 -14.96 11.36 -17.44
C PRO A 503 -14.56 11.15 -18.92
N ARG A 504 -13.34 11.53 -19.29
CA ARG A 504 -12.76 11.35 -20.62
C ARG A 504 -11.77 10.18 -20.69
N GLY A 505 -11.88 9.21 -19.77
CA GLY A 505 -10.95 8.09 -19.60
C GLY A 505 -9.66 8.49 -18.87
N MET A 506 -8.85 7.49 -18.50
CA MET A 506 -7.62 7.68 -17.70
C MET A 506 -6.52 8.47 -18.41
N GLY A 507 -6.60 8.61 -19.74
CA GLY A 507 -5.53 9.14 -20.59
C GLY A 507 -4.50 8.07 -20.94
N ALA A 508 -3.80 8.23 -22.06
CA ALA A 508 -2.92 7.19 -22.60
C ALA A 508 -1.68 6.94 -21.73
N ARG A 509 -1.35 7.91 -20.86
CA ARG A 509 -0.20 7.87 -19.94
C ARG A 509 -0.62 8.16 -18.49
N GLY A 510 -1.93 8.23 -18.22
CA GLY A 510 -2.45 8.56 -16.89
C GLY A 510 -2.58 10.04 -16.60
N GLU A 511 -2.49 10.89 -17.62
CA GLU A 511 -2.60 12.34 -17.45
C GLU A 511 -3.91 12.76 -16.77
N ASN A 512 -5.02 12.05 -17.01
CA ASN A 512 -6.29 12.39 -16.37
C ASN A 512 -6.38 11.83 -14.94
N VAL A 513 -5.77 10.67 -14.68
CA VAL A 513 -5.60 10.12 -13.32
C VAL A 513 -4.80 11.09 -12.46
N LEU A 514 -3.66 11.57 -12.98
CA LEU A 514 -2.79 12.52 -12.28
C LEU A 514 -3.48 13.87 -12.02
N LYS A 515 -4.26 14.39 -12.98
CA LYS A 515 -5.09 15.60 -12.77
C LYS A 515 -6.11 15.38 -11.67
N ALA A 516 -6.83 14.26 -11.72
CA ALA A 516 -7.85 13.94 -10.72
C ALA A 516 -7.26 13.79 -9.31
N LEU A 517 -6.11 13.13 -9.17
CA LEU A 517 -5.38 13.05 -7.89
C LEU A 517 -4.97 14.44 -7.40
N ARG A 518 -4.28 15.23 -8.23
CA ARG A 518 -3.84 16.59 -7.89
C ARG A 518 -4.98 17.48 -7.39
N GLU A 519 -6.15 17.36 -8.01
CA GLU A 519 -7.32 18.19 -7.73
C GLU A 519 -8.25 17.59 -6.66
N GLY A 520 -7.92 16.42 -6.10
CA GLY A 520 -8.74 15.75 -5.09
C GLY A 520 -10.06 15.19 -5.62
N ARG A 521 -10.17 14.96 -6.94
CA ARG A 521 -11.31 14.31 -7.60
C ARG A 521 -11.28 12.80 -7.40
N SER A 522 -11.22 12.41 -6.14
CA SER A 522 -11.03 11.02 -5.73
C SER A 522 -11.77 10.68 -4.44
N VAL A 523 -11.99 9.38 -4.27
CA VAL A 523 -12.48 8.77 -3.04
C VAL A 523 -11.59 7.59 -2.67
N LEU A 524 -11.53 7.25 -1.38
CA LEU A 524 -10.77 6.10 -0.89
C LEU A 524 -11.75 4.96 -0.62
N SER A 525 -11.37 3.73 -0.94
CA SER A 525 -12.24 2.57 -0.79
C SER A 525 -11.45 1.29 -0.58
N ASN A 526 -11.92 0.43 0.32
CA ASN A 526 -11.50 -0.97 0.43
C ASN A 526 -12.61 -1.95 -0.02
N GLY A 527 -13.58 -1.47 -0.80
CA GLY A 527 -14.71 -2.26 -1.29
C GLY A 527 -15.80 -1.37 -1.90
N PRO A 528 -16.74 -0.86 -1.09
CA PRO A 528 -17.86 -0.05 -1.58
C PRO A 528 -17.42 1.27 -2.19
N LEU A 529 -18.26 1.84 -3.05
CA LEU A 529 -18.11 3.19 -3.57
C LEU A 529 -19.28 4.05 -3.13
N VAL A 530 -18.98 5.24 -2.63
CA VAL A 530 -19.94 6.33 -2.48
C VAL A 530 -19.34 7.57 -3.12
N ILE A 531 -20.11 8.19 -4.01
CA ILE A 531 -19.81 9.48 -4.61
C ILE A 531 -20.97 10.41 -4.28
N ALA A 532 -20.64 11.65 -3.92
CA ALA A 532 -21.63 12.71 -3.81
C ALA A 532 -21.08 13.98 -4.43
N GLY A 533 -21.97 14.77 -5.00
CA GLY A 533 -21.65 16.03 -5.66
C GLY A 533 -22.83 16.98 -5.63
N ILE A 534 -22.57 18.24 -5.96
CA ILE A 534 -23.58 19.28 -6.05
C ILE A 534 -24.00 19.40 -7.51
N ASP A 535 -25.28 19.12 -7.75
CA ASP A 535 -25.96 19.27 -9.02
C ASP A 535 -26.31 20.75 -9.21
N MET A 536 -25.45 21.45 -9.96
CA MET A 536 -25.50 22.90 -10.11
C MET A 536 -26.45 23.35 -11.20
N ASP A 537 -26.89 22.44 -12.06
CA ASP A 537 -27.79 22.77 -13.16
C ASP A 537 -29.19 22.15 -13.08
N GLY A 538 -29.43 21.36 -12.04
CA GLY A 538 -30.74 20.84 -11.66
C GLY A 538 -31.21 19.71 -12.56
N ASP A 539 -30.29 19.04 -13.28
CA ASP A 539 -30.63 17.94 -14.18
C ASP A 539 -30.81 16.59 -13.46
N GLY A 540 -30.43 16.52 -12.18
CA GLY A 540 -30.55 15.33 -11.35
C GLY A 540 -29.44 14.30 -11.57
N ALA A 541 -28.36 14.65 -12.25
CA ALA A 541 -27.19 13.80 -12.50
C ALA A 541 -25.91 14.38 -11.88
N LEU A 542 -24.84 13.58 -11.90
CA LEU A 542 -23.48 13.98 -11.53
C LEU A 542 -22.54 13.70 -12.70
N ALA A 543 -22.87 14.27 -13.85
CA ALA A 543 -22.26 13.91 -15.13
C ALA A 543 -21.93 15.14 -16.00
N GLY A 544 -22.36 16.34 -15.61
CA GLY A 544 -22.11 17.57 -16.34
C GLY A 544 -20.85 18.30 -15.90
N ASP A 545 -20.28 19.12 -16.80
CA ASP A 545 -19.14 20.00 -16.49
C ASP A 545 -19.50 21.10 -15.47
N ARG A 546 -20.81 21.32 -15.21
CA ARG A 546 -21.30 22.27 -14.22
C ARG A 546 -21.39 21.69 -12.82
N ASP A 547 -21.42 20.35 -12.69
CA ASP A 547 -21.55 19.69 -11.40
C ASP A 547 -20.26 19.76 -10.61
N VAL A 548 -20.39 19.92 -9.30
CA VAL A 548 -19.24 19.97 -8.40
C VAL A 548 -19.07 18.63 -7.71
N LEU A 549 -17.98 17.95 -8.05
CA LEU A 549 -17.57 16.65 -7.53
C LEU A 549 -16.48 16.80 -6.46
N PRO A 550 -16.13 15.72 -5.71
CA PRO A 550 -15.10 15.78 -4.68
C PRO A 550 -13.83 16.52 -5.13
N GLY A 551 -13.26 17.35 -4.26
CA GLY A 551 -12.14 18.26 -4.56
C GLY A 551 -12.56 19.61 -5.16
N GLY A 552 -13.74 19.69 -5.77
CA GLY A 552 -14.30 20.88 -6.39
C GLY A 552 -14.85 21.92 -5.41
N GLU A 553 -15.13 23.11 -5.93
CA GLU A 553 -15.66 24.26 -5.19
C GLU A 553 -17.02 24.68 -5.73
N ALA A 554 -17.96 24.96 -4.83
CA ALA A 554 -19.27 25.51 -5.17
C ALA A 554 -19.55 26.80 -4.39
N THR A 555 -20.10 27.79 -5.11
CA THR A 555 -20.74 28.95 -4.49
C THR A 555 -22.24 28.69 -4.46
N ILE A 556 -22.83 28.67 -3.27
CA ILE A 556 -24.24 28.37 -3.06
C ILE A 556 -25.00 29.65 -2.74
N ASP A 557 -25.99 29.97 -3.57
CA ASP A 557 -26.99 30.98 -3.25
C ASP A 557 -27.93 30.42 -2.16
N LYS A 558 -28.06 31.14 -1.05
CA LYS A 558 -28.93 30.76 0.07
C LYS A 558 -30.42 30.76 -0.33
N HIS A 559 -30.81 31.56 -1.32
CA HIS A 559 -32.16 31.62 -1.86
C HIS A 559 -32.44 30.52 -2.88
N HIS A 560 -31.41 30.00 -3.53
CA HIS A 560 -31.50 28.93 -4.52
C HIS A 560 -30.49 27.82 -4.25
N GLN A 561 -30.85 26.92 -3.31
CA GLN A 561 -29.94 25.86 -2.88
C GLN A 561 -29.93 24.72 -3.91
N PRO A 562 -28.78 24.44 -4.55
CA PRO A 562 -28.65 23.31 -5.45
C PRO A 562 -28.78 22.02 -4.65
N SER A 563 -29.10 20.94 -5.35
CA SER A 563 -29.27 19.65 -4.69
C SER A 563 -27.95 18.89 -4.61
N VAL A 564 -27.73 18.17 -3.51
CA VAL A 564 -26.65 17.20 -3.45
C VAL A 564 -27.19 15.86 -3.95
N GLN A 565 -26.56 15.31 -4.98
CA GLN A 565 -26.83 13.95 -5.41
C GLN A 565 -25.80 13.03 -4.77
N MET A 566 -26.24 11.83 -4.40
CA MET A 566 -25.39 10.77 -3.90
C MET A 566 -25.67 9.49 -4.65
N GLN A 567 -24.61 8.82 -5.06
CA GLN A 567 -24.64 7.52 -5.71
C GLN A 567 -23.73 6.56 -4.96
N TRP A 568 -24.18 5.32 -4.78
CA TRP A 568 -23.34 4.28 -4.20
C TRP A 568 -23.45 2.95 -4.94
N ALA A 569 -22.40 2.16 -4.82
CA ALA A 569 -22.30 0.80 -5.35
C ALA A 569 -21.49 -0.09 -4.38
N SER A 570 -21.93 -1.32 -4.24
CA SER A 570 -21.30 -2.39 -3.48
C SER A 570 -21.52 -3.74 -4.18
N SER A 571 -20.89 -4.80 -3.71
CA SER A 571 -20.99 -6.16 -4.25
C SER A 571 -21.39 -7.16 -3.15
N PRO A 572 -21.76 -8.41 -3.48
CA PRO A 572 -22.01 -9.44 -2.48
C PRO A 572 -20.84 -9.70 -1.54
N GLU A 573 -19.61 -9.52 -2.02
CA GLU A 573 -18.37 -9.68 -1.22
C GLU A 573 -18.29 -8.66 -0.06
N PHE A 574 -18.69 -7.42 -0.31
CA PHE A 574 -18.65 -6.33 0.67
C PHE A 574 -19.97 -6.17 1.43
N GLY A 575 -21.05 -6.74 0.90
CA GLY A 575 -22.40 -6.64 1.43
C GLY A 575 -23.09 -5.32 1.08
N PRO A 576 -24.37 -5.16 1.47
CA PRO A 576 -25.10 -3.92 1.23
C PRO A 576 -24.51 -2.75 2.02
N VAL A 577 -24.79 -1.53 1.58
CA VAL A 577 -24.53 -0.33 2.39
C VAL A 577 -25.40 -0.39 3.64
N THR A 578 -24.80 -0.10 4.78
CA THR A 578 -25.46 -0.12 6.10
C THR A 578 -25.45 1.24 6.77
N SER A 579 -24.59 2.15 6.31
CA SER A 579 -24.50 3.52 6.83
C SER A 579 -23.97 4.47 5.76
N LEU A 580 -24.57 5.65 5.70
CA LEU A 580 -24.16 6.79 4.88
C LEU A 580 -24.09 8.01 5.79
N ARG A 581 -22.93 8.68 5.83
CA ARG A 581 -22.68 9.78 6.76
C ARG A 581 -22.24 11.03 6.05
N LEU A 582 -22.70 12.16 6.55
CA LEU A 582 -22.31 13.50 6.16
C LEU A 582 -21.48 14.12 7.28
N ILE A 583 -20.34 14.72 6.92
CA ILE A 583 -19.48 15.46 7.85
C ILE A 583 -19.36 16.89 7.34
N TRP A 584 -19.58 17.86 8.23
CA TRP A 584 -19.40 19.29 7.97
C TRP A 584 -18.07 19.76 8.53
N GLY A 585 -17.34 20.57 7.76
CA GLY A 585 -16.06 21.13 8.16
C GLY A 585 -16.00 22.63 8.04
N THR A 586 -15.44 23.28 9.07
CA THR A 586 -15.21 24.72 9.13
C THR A 586 -13.79 25.02 9.60
N SER A 587 -13.41 26.30 9.69
CA SER A 587 -12.15 26.72 10.31
C SER A 587 -12.03 26.32 11.79
N ALA A 588 -13.14 25.98 12.46
CA ALA A 588 -13.15 25.45 13.82
C ALA A 588 -12.96 23.93 13.91
N GLY A 589 -12.92 23.22 12.77
CA GLY A 589 -12.84 21.76 12.70
C GLY A 589 -14.10 21.11 12.11
N GLU A 590 -14.15 19.78 12.18
CA GLU A 590 -15.27 18.96 11.72
C GLU A 590 -16.35 18.80 12.79
N SER A 591 -17.61 18.71 12.35
CA SER A 591 -18.72 18.26 13.17
C SER A 591 -18.62 16.76 13.46
N ALA A 592 -19.42 16.28 14.41
CA ALA A 592 -19.70 14.85 14.47
C ALA A 592 -20.36 14.39 13.14
N PRO A 593 -20.12 13.14 12.69
CA PRO A 593 -20.79 12.61 11.51
C PRO A 593 -22.30 12.48 11.72
N ASP A 594 -23.08 13.03 10.81
CA ASP A 594 -24.53 12.92 10.77
C ASP A 594 -24.95 11.76 9.86
N GLU A 595 -25.81 10.86 10.35
CA GLU A 595 -26.36 9.80 9.52
C GLU A 595 -27.38 10.37 8.52
N ILE A 596 -27.23 10.02 7.24
CA ILE A 596 -28.10 10.52 6.19
C ILE A 596 -29.41 9.73 6.21
N PRO A 597 -30.56 10.41 6.40
CA PRO A 597 -31.85 9.73 6.42
C PRO A 597 -32.21 9.17 5.04
N ILE A 598 -32.66 7.92 5.01
CA ILE A 598 -33.12 7.28 3.78
C ILE A 598 -34.56 7.72 3.49
N PRO A 599 -34.87 8.21 2.28
CA PRO A 599 -36.23 8.63 1.94
C PRO A 599 -37.26 7.49 2.11
N PRO A 600 -38.52 7.81 2.49
CA PRO A 600 -39.57 6.81 2.57
C PRO A 600 -39.72 6.01 1.26
N GLY A 601 -39.74 4.68 1.36
CA GLY A 601 -39.84 3.79 0.21
C GLY A 601 -38.50 3.46 -0.47
N GLN A 602 -37.38 3.98 0.04
CA GLN A 602 -36.04 3.54 -0.34
C GLN A 602 -35.40 2.73 0.81
N GLU A 603 -34.46 1.86 0.44
CA GLU A 603 -33.67 1.08 1.39
C GLU A 603 -32.20 1.14 0.98
N LEU A 604 -31.31 1.10 1.97
CA LEU A 604 -29.90 0.89 1.67
C LEU A 604 -29.71 -0.50 1.10
N SER A 605 -29.03 -0.56 -0.03
CA SER A 605 -28.75 -1.79 -0.76
C SER A 605 -27.36 -1.74 -1.39
N SER A 606 -27.02 -2.73 -2.21
CA SER A 606 -25.75 -2.74 -2.95
C SER A 606 -25.66 -1.71 -4.07
N LYS A 607 -26.75 -1.02 -4.45
CA LYS A 607 -26.68 0.09 -5.40
C LYS A 607 -27.79 1.07 -5.12
N GLY A 608 -27.49 2.35 -5.18
CA GLY A 608 -28.53 3.35 -5.07
C GLY A 608 -28.11 4.72 -5.54
N PHE A 609 -29.12 5.55 -5.66
CA PHE A 609 -29.02 6.94 -6.03
C PHE A 609 -30.08 7.69 -5.23
N MET A 610 -29.70 8.79 -4.61
CA MET A 610 -30.65 9.64 -3.90
C MET A 610 -30.22 11.09 -3.95
N ARG A 611 -31.22 11.96 -3.91
CA ARG A 611 -31.02 13.36 -3.52
C ARG A 611 -30.83 13.41 -2.02
N VAL A 612 -29.70 13.94 -1.58
CA VAL A 612 -29.43 14.26 -0.19
C VAL A 612 -30.03 15.62 0.10
N VAL A 613 -31.03 15.65 0.98
CA VAL A 613 -31.47 16.91 1.59
C VAL A 613 -30.41 17.27 2.60
N LEU A 614 -29.56 18.24 2.26
CA LEU A 614 -28.61 18.76 3.22
C LEU A 614 -29.39 19.34 4.42
N PRO A 615 -28.88 19.18 5.66
CA PRO A 615 -29.54 19.72 6.85
C PRO A 615 -29.82 21.23 6.73
N PRO A 616 -30.58 21.83 7.66
CA PRO A 616 -30.68 23.29 7.82
C PRO A 616 -29.32 24.02 7.90
N ALA A 617 -28.21 23.28 8.06
CA ALA A 617 -26.83 23.76 8.03
C ALA A 617 -26.46 24.57 6.77
N LEU A 618 -27.01 24.25 5.58
CA LEU A 618 -26.86 25.13 4.39
C LEU A 618 -27.49 26.51 4.61
N ALA A 619 -28.59 26.60 5.35
CA ALA A 619 -29.22 27.88 5.66
C ALA A 619 -28.39 28.71 6.65
N SER A 620 -27.56 28.07 7.47
CA SER A 620 -26.57 28.74 8.33
C SER A 620 -25.23 28.99 7.65
N LEU A 621 -25.06 28.63 6.37
CA LEU A 621 -23.82 28.81 5.64
C LEU A 621 -23.48 30.30 5.59
N GLY A 622 -22.35 30.69 6.16
CA GLY A 622 -21.86 32.06 6.18
C GLY A 622 -21.17 32.45 4.87
N PRO A 623 -20.64 33.69 4.79
CA PRO A 623 -19.73 34.07 3.71
C PRO A 623 -18.41 33.29 3.76
N ASP A 624 -18.07 32.73 4.93
CA ASP A 624 -16.85 31.97 5.16
C ASP A 624 -16.89 30.62 4.43
N ALA A 625 -15.74 30.19 3.92
CA ALA A 625 -15.60 28.89 3.28
C ALA A 625 -15.77 27.74 4.30
N ALA A 626 -16.42 26.68 3.84
CA ALA A 626 -16.63 25.42 4.55
C ALA A 626 -16.42 24.24 3.60
N TYR A 627 -16.56 23.02 4.09
CA TYR A 627 -16.69 21.84 3.24
C TYR A 627 -17.69 20.84 3.79
N ILE A 628 -18.14 19.96 2.90
CA ILE A 628 -18.83 18.72 3.26
C ILE A 628 -18.07 17.53 2.70
N ARG A 629 -18.09 16.41 3.41
CA ARG A 629 -17.57 15.12 2.92
C ARG A 629 -18.44 13.98 3.41
N PHE A 630 -18.26 12.82 2.80
CA PHE A 630 -19.11 11.67 3.03
C PHE A 630 -18.32 10.42 3.39
N GLU A 631 -18.97 9.55 4.15
CA GLU A 631 -18.48 8.21 4.47
C GLU A 631 -19.59 7.18 4.22
N ALA A 632 -19.21 6.03 3.67
CA ALA A 632 -20.11 4.88 3.58
C ALA A 632 -19.51 3.69 4.31
N ARG A 633 -20.39 2.88 4.91
CA ARG A 633 -20.04 1.58 5.50
C ARG A 633 -20.89 0.49 4.91
N THR A 634 -20.29 -0.68 4.74
CA THR A 634 -20.97 -1.91 4.35
C THR A 634 -20.59 -3.02 5.33
N ARG A 635 -21.41 -4.06 5.38
CA ARG A 635 -21.08 -5.27 6.14
C ARG A 635 -21.45 -6.50 5.32
N ASN A 636 -20.49 -7.40 5.11
CA ASN A 636 -20.73 -8.63 4.38
C ASN A 636 -21.42 -9.69 5.26
N SER A 637 -21.75 -10.84 4.67
CA SER A 637 -22.39 -11.95 5.39
C SER A 637 -21.50 -12.58 6.48
N GLY A 638 -20.18 -12.38 6.39
CA GLY A 638 -19.22 -12.78 7.41
C GLY A 638 -19.11 -11.81 8.59
N GLY A 639 -19.82 -10.67 8.54
CA GLY A 639 -19.76 -9.63 9.56
C GLY A 639 -18.57 -8.68 9.41
N GLU A 640 -17.77 -8.79 8.35
CA GLU A 640 -16.65 -7.90 8.06
C GLU A 640 -17.16 -6.54 7.56
N GLU A 641 -16.51 -5.46 8.00
CA GLU A 641 -16.87 -4.09 7.65
C GLU A 641 -15.93 -3.52 6.59
N PHE A 642 -16.51 -2.90 5.56
CA PHE A 642 -15.78 -2.15 4.52
C PHE A 642 -16.26 -0.71 4.47
N ARG A 643 -15.37 0.21 4.09
CA ARG A 643 -15.61 1.65 4.13
C ARG A 643 -15.23 2.35 2.83
N CYS A 644 -15.85 3.51 2.62
CA CYS A 644 -15.46 4.46 1.60
C CYS A 644 -15.48 5.87 2.18
N TYR A 645 -14.50 6.70 1.83
CA TYR A 645 -14.33 8.07 2.29
C TYR A 645 -14.16 8.99 1.09
N THR A 646 -14.90 10.10 1.04
CA THR A 646 -14.75 11.09 -0.04
C THR A 646 -13.76 12.18 0.35
N ASN A 647 -13.04 12.73 -0.65
CA ASN A 647 -12.43 14.04 -0.49
C ASN A 647 -13.50 15.14 -0.35
N PRO A 648 -13.15 16.34 0.16
CA PRO A 648 -14.13 17.36 0.49
C PRO A 648 -14.72 18.03 -0.76
N LEU A 649 -16.01 18.35 -0.70
CA LEU A 649 -16.66 19.37 -1.54
C LEU A 649 -16.56 20.70 -0.81
N TRP A 650 -15.86 21.65 -1.40
CA TRP A 650 -15.66 22.97 -0.79
C TRP A 650 -16.84 23.87 -1.15
N ILE A 651 -17.42 24.54 -0.15
CA ILE A 651 -18.65 25.31 -0.31
C ILE A 651 -18.55 26.66 0.38
N ARG A 652 -19.28 27.65 -0.13
CA ARG A 652 -19.52 28.94 0.54
C ARG A 652 -20.93 29.43 0.26
N GLY A 653 -21.49 30.20 1.20
CA GLY A 653 -22.82 30.77 1.08
C GLY A 653 -22.77 32.23 0.64
N VAL A 654 -23.54 32.59 -0.38
CA VAL A 654 -23.79 33.99 -0.76
C VAL A 654 -25.27 34.32 -0.59
N SER A 655 -25.55 35.59 -0.33
CA SER A 655 -26.92 36.11 -0.14
C SER A 655 -27.28 37.13 -1.23
N GLU A 656 -26.76 36.95 -2.45
CA GLU A 656 -27.05 37.87 -3.58
C GLU A 656 -28.37 37.56 -4.26
#